data_AF-A0A2P8VUW2-F1
#
_entry.id   AF-A0A2P8VUW2-F1
#
_cell.length_a   1.000
_cell.length_b   1.000
_cell.length_c   1.000
_cell.angle_alpha   90.00
_cell.angle_beta   90.00
_cell.angle_gamma   90.00
#
_symmetry.space_group_name_H-M   'P 1'
#
loop_
_entity.id
_entity.type
_entity.pdbx_description
1 polymer ?
#
loop_
_entity_poly.entity_id
_entity_poly.type
_entity_poly.pdbx_seq_one_letter_code
_entity_poly.pdbx_strand_id
1 'polypeptide(L)'
;MSWAHIGAEIGRSGQTARRWHDGALDMIAARLNRRDAAMRDLDRAIALAPDDARGFAERGRLHLAQGNVAAALSDFDAALARAPGDVALRTERAALRLADRDAAGAIDDYAALVDATPTDAGALKRRALAHAMLGAYGAAARDAGRALDLDPIDRETLIQRAIYLSAQGDHEAAIAALGRGDIVALKGLGGFQLLVDAQNPAAVARLRQRKHRPDKPLALMCANLEQVRHYCQVSEAAEALLTSAQAPIVLLPRHADDSELAAAIAPRNPYLGVMLPTTPLHHLLLNQFDGPLVATSGNRSGEPICIDQQEAFQTLGAIADGFLIHNRPIQRPVDDAVVQTVQGQPQMLRHGRGYAPQTISLSEPSTARILALGAHLKNAIALSLGNQIILSQHIGDLDHPQAIERLRQTVADWLDLYRGQPTAVACDLHPDYASTQLAQTLARQWQVPLMPVPHHYAHVLSAMAEHRLPPPVLGIAWDGTGYGPDHTIWGGEFLKITENGFERVAHFRPFPLPGGDGCSREPRRSALGLLYGCYGNAALEMTDLAPVQAFSPSQRTILQKMLAGTINTPLTSSVGRLFDGVAALLDLHQTISFEGQAAMALEFAAAATEVSQGYGFAVSDPLPYMIDWRPMVQAIAQDCRQGVSPALIAARFHRTLGEMIEAIARLLDDPQQHRPAFAPPILEDDGRLIGETANILFFLGERHGLAPGDPADRFWVHQIQLTLSDLVMEAHDTHHPISSADHYEDQREAARARATAFRTLRMPKYAAWLDRILAGNDRSDVWLVGEEPSYADLSLFQILAGLRHAFPETTATLEAAHPRLTRLHDAVA
;
A
#
# COMPACT_ATOMS: atom_id res chain seq x y z
N MET A 1 48.66 -43.34 -9.74
CA MET A 1 49.94 -42.68 -9.41
C MET A 1 49.72 -41.81 -8.18
N SER A 2 50.61 -41.90 -7.20
CA SER A 2 50.44 -41.34 -5.84
C SER A 2 50.77 -39.85 -5.75
N TRP A 3 50.32 -39.21 -4.65
CA TRP A 3 50.65 -37.85 -4.21
C TRP A 3 52.16 -37.54 -4.09
N ALA A 4 53.04 -38.54 -4.25
CA ALA A 4 54.48 -38.34 -4.34
C ALA A 4 54.94 -37.76 -5.70
N HIS A 5 54.12 -37.83 -6.76
CA HIS A 5 54.48 -37.26 -8.08
C HIS A 5 54.11 -35.77 -8.19
N ILE A 6 53.04 -35.31 -7.53
CA ILE A 6 52.62 -33.89 -7.54
C ILE A 6 53.54 -33.05 -6.63
N GLY A 7 54.06 -33.62 -5.53
CA GLY A 7 55.04 -32.94 -4.68
C GLY A 7 56.39 -32.66 -5.36
N ALA A 8 56.78 -33.45 -6.36
CA ALA A 8 58.05 -33.28 -7.07
C ALA A 8 58.01 -32.19 -8.17
N GLU A 9 56.83 -31.85 -8.70
CA GLU A 9 56.64 -30.76 -9.66
C GLU A 9 56.42 -29.38 -8.99
N ILE A 10 55.83 -29.34 -7.79
CA ILE A 10 55.68 -28.08 -7.03
C ILE A 10 57.04 -27.59 -6.48
N GLY A 11 58.01 -28.48 -6.27
CA GLY A 11 59.37 -28.12 -5.87
C GLY A 11 60.23 -27.49 -6.98
N ARG A 12 59.91 -27.68 -8.27
CA ARG A 12 60.67 -27.09 -9.39
C ARG A 12 60.10 -25.77 -9.91
N SER A 13 58.84 -25.45 -9.62
CA SER A 13 58.22 -24.17 -9.98
C SER A 13 58.55 -23.03 -8.99
N GLY A 14 58.82 -23.32 -7.72
CA GLY A 14 59.18 -22.31 -6.71
C GLY A 14 60.56 -21.67 -6.88
N GLN A 15 61.58 -22.42 -7.31
CA GLN A 15 62.92 -21.86 -7.61
C GLN A 15 62.96 -21.04 -8.90
N THR A 16 62.11 -21.40 -9.88
CA THR A 16 62.02 -20.68 -11.14
C THR A 16 61.27 -19.36 -10.95
N ALA A 17 60.14 -19.35 -10.22
CA ALA A 17 59.41 -18.12 -9.91
C ALA A 17 60.21 -17.11 -9.07
N ARG A 18 61.02 -17.58 -8.10
CA ARG A 18 61.94 -16.69 -7.34
C ARG A 18 63.05 -16.10 -8.21
N ARG A 19 63.66 -16.87 -9.12
CA ARG A 19 64.68 -16.34 -10.06
C ARG A 19 64.15 -15.25 -10.99
N TRP A 20 62.90 -15.37 -11.45
CA TRP A 20 62.25 -14.33 -12.27
C TRP A 20 61.87 -13.10 -11.43
N HIS A 21 61.46 -13.30 -10.18
CA HIS A 21 61.17 -12.21 -9.24
C HIS A 21 62.44 -11.44 -8.86
N ASP A 22 63.52 -12.15 -8.49
CA ASP A 22 64.81 -11.56 -8.10
C ASP A 22 65.50 -10.89 -9.31
N GLY A 23 65.45 -11.50 -10.50
CA GLY A 23 65.96 -10.90 -11.73
C GLY A 23 65.16 -9.65 -12.17
N ALA A 24 63.85 -9.62 -11.91
CA ALA A 24 63.04 -8.42 -12.12
C ALA A 24 63.37 -7.32 -11.09
N LEU A 25 63.61 -7.69 -9.83
CA LEU A 25 64.01 -6.76 -8.77
C LEU A 25 65.41 -6.17 -9.03
N ASP A 26 66.39 -6.97 -9.48
CA ASP A 26 67.71 -6.47 -9.86
C ASP A 26 67.65 -5.54 -11.08
N MET A 27 66.80 -5.86 -12.06
CA MET A 27 66.58 -5.00 -13.22
C MET A 27 65.86 -3.68 -12.83
N ILE A 28 64.93 -3.73 -11.89
CA ILE A 28 64.27 -2.55 -11.30
C ILE A 28 65.28 -1.72 -10.50
N ALA A 29 66.11 -2.34 -9.65
CA ALA A 29 67.13 -1.68 -8.84
C ALA A 29 68.22 -1.02 -9.71
N ALA A 30 68.70 -1.70 -10.76
CA ALA A 30 69.63 -1.14 -11.73
C ALA A 30 69.02 0.03 -12.51
N ARG A 31 67.72 -0.03 -12.83
CA ARG A 31 66.99 1.05 -13.50
C ARG A 31 66.74 2.25 -12.58
N LEU A 32 66.50 2.03 -11.29
CA LEU A 32 66.40 3.08 -10.27
C LEU A 32 67.75 3.77 -10.04
N ASN A 33 68.84 3.01 -9.86
CA ASN A 33 70.17 3.58 -9.63
C ASN A 33 70.67 4.42 -10.81
N ARG A 34 70.35 4.01 -12.05
CA ARG A 34 70.64 4.81 -13.26
C ARG A 34 69.81 6.09 -13.36
N ARG A 35 68.58 6.09 -12.82
CA ARG A 35 67.73 7.30 -12.76
C ARG A 35 68.23 8.29 -11.72
N ASP A 36 68.69 7.82 -10.56
CA ASP A 36 69.26 8.69 -9.53
C ASP A 36 70.58 9.34 -9.97
N ALA A 37 71.41 8.60 -10.72
CA ALA A 37 72.60 9.16 -11.37
C ALA A 37 72.22 10.22 -12.42
N ALA A 38 71.28 9.91 -13.32
CA ALA A 38 70.79 10.87 -14.32
C ALA A 38 70.21 12.13 -13.68
N MET A 39 69.52 12.00 -12.55
CA MET A 39 68.99 13.13 -11.79
C MET A 39 70.13 14.03 -11.30
N ARG A 40 71.12 13.48 -10.59
CA ARG A 40 72.29 14.26 -10.13
C ARG A 40 73.04 14.97 -11.28
N ASP A 41 73.16 14.32 -12.43
CA ASP A 41 73.80 14.90 -13.61
C ASP A 41 72.99 16.07 -14.17
N LEU A 42 71.65 15.96 -14.22
CA LEU A 42 70.75 17.04 -14.64
C LEU A 42 70.74 18.21 -13.65
N ASP A 43 70.78 17.96 -12.35
CA ASP A 43 70.92 19.02 -11.34
C ASP A 43 72.24 19.77 -11.51
N ARG A 44 73.34 19.04 -11.77
CA ARG A 44 74.63 19.66 -12.04
C ARG A 44 74.63 20.44 -13.34
N ALA A 45 74.00 19.92 -14.40
CA ALA A 45 73.87 20.60 -15.68
C ALA A 45 73.09 21.93 -15.53
N ILE A 46 71.98 21.92 -14.80
CA ILE A 46 71.18 23.13 -14.50
C ILE A 46 72.00 24.13 -13.68
N ALA A 47 72.80 23.68 -12.70
CA ALA A 47 73.66 24.57 -11.92
C ALA A 47 74.80 25.20 -12.75
N LEU A 48 75.29 24.50 -13.77
CA LEU A 48 76.36 24.98 -14.66
C LEU A 48 75.83 25.93 -15.75
N ALA A 49 74.60 25.75 -16.20
CA ALA A 49 73.95 26.56 -17.23
C ALA A 49 72.51 26.89 -16.82
N PRO A 50 72.31 27.81 -15.86
CA PRO A 50 70.99 28.10 -15.29
C PRO A 50 70.03 28.79 -16.26
N ASP A 51 70.53 29.30 -17.40
CA ASP A 51 69.72 29.95 -18.45
C ASP A 51 69.36 29.00 -19.60
N ASP A 52 69.92 27.78 -19.62
CA ASP A 52 69.60 26.77 -20.64
C ASP A 52 68.32 26.00 -20.27
N ALA A 53 67.30 26.09 -21.13
CA ALA A 53 66.02 25.40 -20.95
C ALA A 53 66.16 23.87 -21.01
N ARG A 54 67.19 23.33 -21.67
CA ARG A 54 67.34 21.89 -21.92
C ARG A 54 67.50 21.08 -20.64
N GLY A 55 68.27 21.60 -19.67
CA GLY A 55 68.48 20.92 -18.39
C GLY A 55 67.16 20.72 -17.63
N PHE A 56 66.34 21.77 -17.55
CA PHE A 56 65.01 21.73 -16.93
C PHE A 56 64.06 20.79 -17.69
N ALA A 57 64.04 20.83 -19.02
CA ALA A 57 63.18 19.97 -19.84
C ALA A 57 63.46 18.47 -19.63
N GLU A 58 64.73 18.06 -19.67
CA GLU A 58 65.09 16.65 -19.46
C GLU A 58 64.84 16.20 -18.02
N ARG A 59 65.00 17.09 -17.04
CA ARG A 59 64.67 16.83 -15.64
C ARG A 59 63.17 16.67 -15.43
N GLY A 60 62.36 17.51 -16.07
CA GLY A 60 60.90 17.39 -16.07
C GLY A 60 60.41 16.06 -16.63
N ARG A 61 60.97 15.60 -17.76
CA ARG A 61 60.66 14.27 -18.32
C ARG A 61 61.08 13.12 -17.41
N LEU A 62 62.20 13.26 -16.70
CA LEU A 62 62.66 12.27 -15.73
C LEU A 62 61.72 12.20 -14.51
N HIS A 63 61.27 13.35 -14.00
CA HIS A 63 60.25 13.43 -12.94
C HIS A 63 58.93 12.79 -13.39
N LEU A 64 58.51 13.02 -14.63
CA LEU A 64 57.32 12.37 -15.19
C LEU A 64 57.48 10.84 -15.24
N ALA A 65 58.65 10.35 -15.65
CA ALA A 65 58.98 8.92 -15.66
C ALA A 65 59.06 8.29 -14.25
N GLN A 66 59.14 9.11 -13.20
CA GLN A 66 59.06 8.73 -11.78
C GLN A 66 57.65 8.89 -11.20
N GLY A 67 56.69 9.41 -11.96
CA GLY A 67 55.33 9.69 -11.50
C GLY A 67 55.19 10.97 -10.66
N ASN A 68 56.22 11.81 -10.58
CA ASN A 68 56.17 13.09 -9.86
C ASN A 68 55.70 14.21 -10.78
N VAL A 69 54.38 14.30 -10.97
CA VAL A 69 53.75 15.26 -11.89
C VAL A 69 53.99 16.71 -11.48
N ALA A 70 53.93 17.03 -10.19
CA ALA A 70 54.13 18.39 -9.68
C ALA A 70 55.56 18.91 -9.94
N ALA A 71 56.58 18.08 -9.69
CA ALA A 71 57.97 18.45 -9.98
C ALA A 71 58.21 18.57 -11.50
N ALA A 72 57.60 17.69 -12.30
CA ALA A 72 57.68 17.77 -13.76
C ALA A 72 57.06 19.06 -14.31
N LEU A 73 55.88 19.46 -13.83
CA LEU A 73 55.23 20.72 -14.21
C LEU A 73 56.09 21.93 -13.83
N SER A 74 56.66 21.96 -12.62
CA SER A 74 57.56 23.03 -12.19
C SER A 74 58.79 23.16 -13.09
N ASP A 75 59.35 22.04 -13.54
CA ASP A 75 60.51 22.05 -14.45
C ASP A 75 60.13 22.47 -15.88
N PHE A 76 58.96 22.07 -16.37
CA PHE A 76 58.45 22.55 -17.66
C PHE A 76 58.12 24.04 -17.63
N ASP A 77 57.59 24.56 -16.51
CA ASP A 77 57.40 26.00 -16.31
C ASP A 77 58.74 26.76 -16.32
N ALA A 78 59.75 26.23 -15.63
CA ALA A 78 61.09 26.80 -15.62
C ALA A 78 61.77 26.76 -17.01
N ALA A 79 61.56 25.69 -17.78
CA ALA A 79 62.07 25.57 -19.15
C ALA A 79 61.39 26.57 -20.09
N LEU A 80 60.05 26.70 -20.03
CA LEU A 80 59.28 27.63 -20.87
C LEU A 80 59.50 29.10 -20.50
N ALA A 81 59.82 29.42 -19.26
CA ALA A 81 60.23 30.78 -18.88
C ALA A 81 61.52 31.23 -19.60
N ARG A 82 62.40 30.28 -19.95
CA ARG A 82 63.67 30.51 -20.65
C ARG A 82 63.55 30.41 -22.16
N ALA A 83 62.66 29.54 -22.63
CA ALA A 83 62.37 29.33 -24.05
C ALA A 83 60.86 29.51 -24.33
N PRO A 84 60.31 30.73 -24.23
CA PRO A 84 58.86 30.96 -24.32
C PRO A 84 58.27 30.65 -25.69
N GLY A 85 59.09 30.59 -26.74
CA GLY A 85 58.67 30.22 -28.10
C GLY A 85 58.76 28.71 -28.42
N ASP A 86 59.22 27.88 -27.47
CA ASP A 86 59.42 26.44 -27.74
C ASP A 86 58.07 25.70 -27.80
N VAL A 87 57.70 25.29 -29.01
CA VAL A 87 56.46 24.56 -29.32
C VAL A 87 56.45 23.17 -28.69
N ALA A 88 57.60 22.47 -28.67
CA ALA A 88 57.69 21.12 -28.14
C ALA A 88 57.49 21.12 -26.62
N LEU A 89 58.17 22.04 -25.91
CA LEU A 89 58.02 22.19 -24.47
C LEU A 89 56.60 22.58 -24.07
N ARG A 90 55.97 23.50 -24.82
CA ARG A 90 54.59 23.92 -24.56
C ARG A 90 53.59 22.78 -24.81
N THR A 91 53.83 21.95 -25.83
CA THR A 91 53.01 20.76 -26.10
C THR A 91 53.12 19.72 -24.98
N GLU A 92 54.34 19.45 -24.50
CA GLU A 92 54.58 18.53 -23.39
C GLU A 92 53.90 19.02 -22.10
N ARG A 93 54.00 20.31 -21.78
CA ARG A 93 53.33 20.90 -20.62
C ARG A 93 51.80 20.86 -20.74
N ALA A 94 51.25 21.22 -21.90
CA ALA A 94 49.80 21.20 -22.13
C ALA A 94 49.21 19.79 -21.97
N ALA A 95 49.90 18.76 -22.46
CA ALA A 95 49.50 17.37 -22.27
C ALA A 95 49.58 16.94 -20.81
N LEU A 96 50.61 17.38 -20.08
CA LEU A 96 50.78 17.07 -18.67
C LEU A 96 49.72 17.76 -17.79
N ARG A 97 49.39 19.03 -18.06
CA ARG A 97 48.31 19.77 -17.37
C ARG A 97 46.95 19.10 -17.56
N LEU A 98 46.65 18.63 -18.78
CA LEU A 98 45.44 17.82 -19.02
C LEU A 98 45.43 16.53 -18.19
N ALA A 99 46.55 15.83 -18.10
CA ALA A 99 46.66 14.60 -17.30
C ALA A 99 46.50 14.86 -15.79
N ASP A 100 46.96 16.03 -15.32
CA ASP A 100 46.83 16.50 -13.93
C ASP A 100 45.47 17.15 -13.61
N ARG A 101 44.52 17.12 -14.57
CA ARG A 101 43.19 17.76 -14.50
C ARG A 101 43.19 19.30 -14.41
N ASP A 102 44.31 19.96 -14.70
CA ASP A 102 44.38 21.39 -14.95
C ASP A 102 43.97 21.71 -16.39
N ALA A 103 42.67 21.59 -16.66
CA ALA A 103 42.12 21.86 -18.00
C ALA A 103 42.20 23.34 -18.38
N ALA A 104 42.16 24.26 -17.41
CA ALA A 104 42.27 25.70 -17.66
C ALA A 104 43.68 26.09 -18.12
N GLY A 105 44.72 25.67 -17.40
CA GLY A 105 46.11 25.92 -17.79
C GLY A 105 46.52 25.20 -19.08
N ALA A 106 45.88 24.07 -19.40
CA ALA A 106 46.05 23.41 -20.68
C ALA A 106 45.39 24.18 -21.84
N ILE A 107 44.23 24.79 -21.63
CA ILE A 107 43.57 25.66 -22.65
C ILE A 107 44.50 26.82 -23.03
N ASP A 108 45.12 27.47 -22.05
CA ASP A 108 46.04 28.59 -22.29
C ASP A 108 47.24 28.14 -23.14
N ASP A 109 47.82 26.98 -22.82
CA ASP A 109 48.94 26.43 -23.59
C ASP A 109 48.55 26.04 -25.00
N TYR A 110 47.42 25.35 -25.19
CA TYR A 110 46.93 25.02 -26.53
C TYR A 110 46.47 26.26 -27.30
N ALA A 111 45.99 27.30 -26.64
CA ALA A 111 45.65 28.56 -27.30
C ALA A 111 46.91 29.21 -27.87
N ALA A 112 47.99 29.31 -27.09
CA ALA A 112 49.27 29.81 -27.59
C ALA A 112 49.85 28.94 -28.73
N LEU A 113 49.66 27.62 -28.70
CA LEU A 113 50.06 26.71 -29.79
C LEU A 113 49.24 26.95 -31.07
N VAL A 114 47.91 27.11 -30.94
CA VAL A 114 47.00 27.41 -32.06
C VAL A 114 47.27 28.81 -32.63
N ASP A 115 47.61 29.79 -31.81
CA ASP A 115 47.94 31.14 -32.27
C ASP A 115 49.28 31.16 -33.04
N ALA A 116 50.26 30.37 -32.60
CA ALA A 116 51.54 30.21 -33.30
C ALA A 116 51.40 29.43 -34.62
N THR A 117 50.55 28.38 -34.64
CA THR A 117 50.29 27.56 -35.84
C THR A 117 48.79 27.29 -35.99
N PRO A 118 48.03 28.19 -36.65
CA PRO A 118 46.57 28.06 -36.79
C PRO A 118 46.11 26.81 -37.56
N THR A 119 47.01 26.16 -38.29
CA THR A 119 46.79 24.94 -39.07
C THR A 119 47.14 23.66 -38.31
N ASP A 120 47.48 23.73 -37.01
CA ASP A 120 47.71 22.55 -36.17
C ASP A 120 46.37 21.96 -35.71
N ALA A 121 45.85 21.00 -36.49
CA ALA A 121 44.63 20.26 -36.14
C ALA A 121 44.78 19.48 -34.82
N GLY A 122 45.99 19.05 -34.46
CA GLY A 122 46.25 18.33 -33.21
C GLY A 122 46.07 19.22 -31.98
N ALA A 123 46.58 20.45 -32.02
CA ALA A 123 46.39 21.44 -30.97
C ALA A 123 44.92 21.84 -30.82
N LEU A 124 44.20 22.04 -31.93
CA LEU A 124 42.76 22.32 -31.92
C LEU A 124 41.93 21.18 -31.28
N LYS A 125 42.22 19.92 -31.63
CA LYS A 125 41.56 18.75 -31.03
C LYS A 125 41.77 18.66 -29.51
N ARG A 126 43.01 18.92 -29.07
CA ARG A 126 43.38 18.85 -27.65
C ARG A 126 42.81 20.02 -26.85
N ARG A 127 42.72 21.22 -27.44
CA ARG A 127 42.01 22.37 -26.84
C ARG A 127 40.50 22.12 -26.76
N ALA A 128 39.90 21.52 -27.78
CA ALA A 128 38.51 21.11 -27.75
C ALA A 128 38.20 20.14 -26.60
N LEU A 129 39.07 19.14 -26.39
CA LEU A 129 38.98 18.23 -25.25
C LEU A 129 39.11 18.97 -23.91
N ALA A 130 40.06 19.90 -23.80
CA ALA A 130 40.26 20.71 -22.60
C ALA A 130 39.00 21.56 -22.28
N HIS A 131 38.38 22.18 -23.29
CA HIS A 131 37.09 22.87 -23.15
C HIS A 131 35.96 21.93 -22.70
N ALA A 132 35.89 20.72 -23.24
CA ALA A 132 34.88 19.73 -22.84
C ALA A 132 35.04 19.28 -21.37
N MET A 133 36.28 19.14 -20.87
CA MET A 133 36.55 18.84 -19.47
C MET A 133 36.07 19.93 -18.49
N LEU A 134 35.96 21.18 -18.96
CA LEU A 134 35.37 22.30 -18.22
C LEU A 134 33.87 22.51 -18.49
N GLY A 135 33.21 21.61 -19.22
CA GLY A 135 31.80 21.74 -19.58
C GLY A 135 31.49 22.80 -20.65
N ALA A 136 32.50 23.43 -21.25
CA ALA A 136 32.36 24.45 -22.29
C ALA A 136 32.14 23.81 -23.68
N TYR A 137 31.09 22.99 -23.82
CA TYR A 137 30.82 22.18 -25.01
C TYR A 137 30.66 22.99 -26.30
N GLY A 138 30.16 24.23 -26.21
CA GLY A 138 30.11 25.12 -27.37
C GLY A 138 31.48 25.58 -27.87
N ALA A 139 32.44 25.81 -26.98
CA ALA A 139 33.82 26.09 -27.36
C ALA A 139 34.50 24.82 -27.91
N ALA A 140 34.25 23.67 -27.27
CA ALA A 140 34.74 22.37 -27.73
C ALA A 140 34.24 22.02 -29.15
N ALA A 141 32.95 22.21 -29.43
CA ALA A 141 32.35 21.99 -30.74
C ALA A 141 32.94 22.92 -31.82
N ARG A 142 33.21 24.20 -31.47
CA ARG A 142 33.86 25.15 -32.38
C ARG A 142 35.28 24.74 -32.75
N ASP A 143 36.10 24.37 -31.77
CA ASP A 143 37.49 23.95 -32.02
C ASP A 143 37.57 22.60 -32.76
N ALA A 144 36.68 21.65 -32.44
CA ALA A 144 36.55 20.42 -33.21
C ALA A 144 36.06 20.69 -34.65
N GLY A 145 35.21 21.70 -34.85
CA GLY A 145 34.81 22.19 -36.16
C GLY A 145 36.00 22.71 -36.97
N ARG A 146 36.80 23.60 -36.36
CA ARG A 146 38.03 24.13 -36.99
C ARG A 146 39.05 23.04 -37.31
N ALA A 147 39.18 22.03 -36.45
CA ALA A 147 40.05 20.88 -36.73
C ALA A 147 39.56 20.08 -37.96
N LEU A 148 38.24 19.93 -38.13
CA LEU A 148 37.65 19.27 -39.30
C LEU A 148 37.71 20.11 -40.58
N ASP A 149 37.77 21.43 -40.48
CA ASP A 149 38.04 22.28 -41.64
C ASP A 149 39.45 22.02 -42.21
N LEU A 150 40.39 21.56 -41.37
CA LEU A 150 41.76 21.18 -41.75
C LEU A 150 41.89 19.70 -42.18
N ASP A 151 41.15 18.79 -41.53
CA ASP A 151 41.06 17.37 -41.90
C ASP A 151 39.60 16.89 -41.90
N PRO A 152 38.87 17.05 -43.03
CA PRO A 152 37.44 16.75 -43.11
C PRO A 152 37.07 15.27 -42.92
N ILE A 153 38.04 14.36 -43.03
CA ILE A 153 37.81 12.91 -42.94
C ILE A 153 38.27 12.31 -41.60
N ASP A 154 38.68 13.15 -40.64
CA ASP A 154 39.03 12.72 -39.28
C ASP A 154 37.80 12.22 -38.52
N ARG A 155 37.58 10.91 -38.61
CA ARG A 155 36.45 10.21 -37.98
C ARG A 155 36.39 10.44 -36.47
N GLU A 156 37.52 10.50 -35.78
CA GLU A 156 37.53 10.70 -34.32
C GLU A 156 37.02 12.09 -33.98
N THR A 157 37.48 13.11 -34.70
CA THR A 157 37.03 14.50 -34.47
C THR A 157 35.57 14.71 -34.88
N LEU A 158 35.08 14.02 -35.92
CA LEU A 158 33.65 14.00 -36.26
C LEU A 158 32.79 13.46 -35.12
N ILE A 159 33.20 12.34 -34.50
CA ILE A 159 32.52 11.74 -33.36
C ILE A 159 32.57 12.68 -32.15
N GLN A 160 33.75 13.22 -31.82
CA GLN A 160 33.91 14.14 -30.68
C GLN A 160 33.09 15.42 -30.85
N ARG A 161 33.10 16.02 -32.05
CA ARG A 161 32.25 17.19 -32.35
C ARG A 161 30.78 16.85 -32.23
N ALA A 162 30.32 15.68 -32.67
CA ALA A 162 28.92 15.27 -32.50
C ALA A 162 28.56 15.10 -31.01
N ILE A 163 29.47 14.57 -30.18
CA ILE A 163 29.31 14.50 -28.72
C ILE A 163 29.22 15.91 -28.13
N TYR A 164 30.10 16.83 -28.53
CA TYR A 164 30.11 18.21 -28.03
C TYR A 164 28.86 18.99 -28.48
N LEU A 165 28.43 18.83 -29.73
CA LEU A 165 27.18 19.42 -30.23
C LEU A 165 25.95 18.85 -29.51
N SER A 166 25.94 17.55 -29.19
CA SER A 166 24.89 16.95 -28.38
C SER A 166 24.90 17.43 -26.93
N ALA A 167 26.06 17.81 -26.40
CA ALA A 167 26.22 18.34 -25.05
C ALA A 167 26.03 19.87 -24.98
N GLN A 168 26.11 20.57 -26.11
CA GLN A 168 25.83 21.99 -26.28
C GLN A 168 24.31 22.25 -26.31
N GLY A 169 23.69 22.44 -25.14
CA GLY A 169 22.81 23.60 -24.95
C GLY A 169 21.28 23.48 -24.93
N ASP A 170 20.64 22.30 -24.88
CA ASP A 170 19.15 22.26 -24.71
C ASP A 170 18.69 22.48 -23.25
N HIS A 171 19.56 22.28 -22.26
CA HIS A 171 19.19 22.47 -20.84
C HIS A 171 19.11 23.95 -20.44
N GLU A 172 20.00 24.82 -20.95
CA GLU A 172 19.90 26.28 -20.77
C GLU A 172 18.60 26.82 -21.38
N ALA A 173 18.23 26.33 -22.57
CA ALA A 173 16.95 26.68 -23.21
C ALA A 173 15.75 26.20 -22.37
N ALA A 174 15.84 25.01 -21.78
CA ALA A 174 14.82 24.51 -20.85
C ALA A 174 14.73 25.36 -19.57
N ILE A 175 15.85 25.76 -18.98
CA ILE A 175 15.88 26.66 -17.80
C ILE A 175 15.24 28.01 -18.14
N ALA A 176 15.61 28.60 -19.28
CA ALA A 176 15.01 29.85 -19.74
C ALA A 176 13.50 29.71 -20.01
N ALA A 177 13.04 28.56 -20.51
CA ALA A 177 11.62 28.27 -20.69
C ALA A 177 10.89 28.17 -19.34
N LEU A 178 11.43 27.40 -18.39
CA LEU A 178 10.89 27.30 -17.03
C LEU A 178 10.82 28.67 -16.36
N GLY A 179 11.83 29.52 -16.52
CA GLY A 179 11.84 30.89 -15.99
C GLY A 179 10.80 31.83 -16.61
N ARG A 180 10.32 31.54 -17.82
CA ARG A 180 9.15 32.22 -18.43
C ARG A 180 7.81 31.62 -17.98
N GLY A 181 7.84 30.58 -17.15
CA GLY A 181 6.69 29.81 -16.70
C GLY A 181 6.23 28.73 -17.68
N ASP A 182 6.97 28.46 -18.75
CA ASP A 182 6.62 27.43 -19.75
C ASP A 182 6.65 26.01 -19.12
N ILE A 183 5.84 25.09 -19.66
CA ILE A 183 5.82 23.68 -19.25
C ILE A 183 6.86 22.91 -20.07
N VAL A 184 7.87 22.32 -19.41
CA VAL A 184 8.92 21.54 -20.09
C VAL A 184 8.72 20.05 -19.82
N ALA A 185 8.62 19.24 -20.87
CA ALA A 185 8.65 17.79 -20.78
C ALA A 185 10.11 17.28 -20.80
N LEU A 186 10.57 16.74 -19.67
CA LEU A 186 11.91 16.18 -19.50
C LEU A 186 11.87 14.65 -19.66
N LYS A 187 12.79 14.08 -20.45
CA LYS A 187 13.00 12.63 -20.50
C LYS A 187 13.88 12.19 -19.32
N GLY A 188 13.27 11.52 -18.34
CA GLY A 188 13.92 11.08 -17.10
C GLY A 188 14.51 9.68 -17.17
N LEU A 189 14.75 9.07 -16.00
CA LEU A 189 15.26 7.70 -15.90
C LEU A 189 14.20 6.64 -16.26
N GLY A 190 12.99 6.79 -15.71
CA GLY A 190 11.90 5.83 -15.81
C GLY A 190 10.75 6.24 -16.71
N GLY A 191 10.78 7.45 -17.24
CA GLY A 191 9.76 7.99 -18.15
C GLY A 191 9.89 9.51 -18.29
N PHE A 192 8.97 10.13 -19.00
CA PHE A 192 8.91 11.59 -19.11
C PHE A 192 8.34 12.21 -17.83
N GLN A 193 8.80 13.43 -17.49
CA GLN A 193 8.25 14.27 -16.42
C GLN A 193 7.86 15.63 -17.02
N LEU A 194 6.79 16.24 -16.51
CA LEU A 194 6.40 17.61 -16.82
C LEU A 194 6.89 18.52 -15.69
N LEU A 195 7.70 19.50 -16.06
CA LEU A 195 8.34 20.46 -15.18
C LEU A 195 7.72 21.85 -15.36
N VAL A 196 7.44 22.53 -14.25
CA VAL A 196 7.11 23.96 -14.21
C VAL A 196 7.72 24.59 -12.97
N ASP A 197 7.96 25.89 -13.04
CA ASP A 197 8.27 26.71 -11.86
C ASP A 197 7.15 26.56 -10.80
N ALA A 198 7.52 26.06 -9.63
CA ALA A 198 6.59 25.86 -8.51
C ALA A 198 6.18 27.17 -7.82
N GLN A 199 6.95 28.24 -8.00
CA GLN A 199 6.66 29.54 -7.42
C GLN A 199 5.75 30.39 -8.33
N ASN A 200 5.49 29.95 -9.57
CA ASN A 200 4.63 30.65 -10.53
C ASN A 200 3.20 30.08 -10.54
N PRO A 201 2.21 30.76 -9.94
CA PRO A 201 0.85 30.24 -9.84
C PRO A 201 0.17 30.06 -11.19
N ALA A 202 0.47 30.92 -12.17
CA ALA A 202 -0.10 30.83 -13.51
C ALA A 202 0.43 29.61 -14.28
N ALA A 203 1.72 29.30 -14.14
CA ALA A 203 2.33 28.11 -14.74
C ALA A 203 1.74 26.82 -14.16
N VAL A 204 1.62 26.73 -12.83
CA VAL A 204 1.03 25.57 -12.15
C VAL A 204 -0.45 25.41 -12.51
N ALA A 205 -1.22 26.49 -12.56
CA ALA A 205 -2.63 26.44 -12.99
C ALA A 205 -2.77 25.97 -14.45
N ARG A 206 -1.90 26.46 -15.35
CA ARG A 206 -1.88 26.03 -16.76
C ARG A 206 -1.54 24.54 -16.89
N LEU A 207 -0.57 24.04 -16.12
CA LEU A 207 -0.24 22.61 -16.08
C LEU A 207 -1.46 21.78 -15.66
N ARG A 208 -2.16 22.19 -14.60
CA ARG A 208 -3.38 21.49 -14.12
C ARG A 208 -4.50 21.48 -15.16
N GLN A 209 -4.72 22.61 -15.81
CA GLN A 209 -5.73 22.73 -16.87
C GLN A 209 -5.41 21.79 -18.05
N ARG A 210 -4.19 21.87 -18.60
CA ARG A 210 -3.79 21.06 -19.77
C ARG A 210 -3.75 19.56 -19.44
N LYS A 211 -3.37 19.19 -18.21
CA LYS A 211 -3.33 17.80 -17.74
C LYS A 211 -4.70 17.25 -17.27
N HIS A 212 -5.73 18.10 -17.17
CA HIS A 212 -7.04 17.76 -16.59
C HIS A 212 -6.91 17.17 -15.17
N ARG A 213 -6.10 17.82 -14.32
CA ARG A 213 -5.80 17.37 -12.95
C ARG A 213 -6.05 18.51 -11.95
N PRO A 214 -7.30 18.74 -11.52
CA PRO A 214 -7.65 19.93 -10.74
C PRO A 214 -7.06 19.91 -9.33
N ASP A 215 -7.22 18.83 -8.55
CA ASP A 215 -6.84 18.84 -7.13
C ASP A 215 -5.68 17.91 -6.77
N LYS A 216 -5.51 16.78 -7.47
CA LYS A 216 -4.53 15.76 -7.06
C LYS A 216 -3.13 16.39 -6.92
N PRO A 217 -2.46 16.26 -5.74
CA PRO A 217 -1.20 16.94 -5.47
C PRO A 217 -0.14 16.70 -6.54
N LEU A 218 0.65 17.72 -6.82
CA LEU A 218 1.81 17.69 -7.71
C LEU A 218 3.08 17.55 -6.86
N ALA A 219 4.01 16.70 -7.27
CA ALA A 219 5.26 16.55 -6.54
C ALA A 219 6.19 17.74 -6.81
N LEU A 220 6.96 18.10 -5.79
CA LEU A 220 7.89 19.22 -5.76
C LEU A 220 9.32 18.69 -5.73
N MET A 221 10.15 19.12 -6.67
CA MET A 221 11.57 18.82 -6.69
C MET A 221 12.35 20.02 -6.17
N CYS A 222 13.09 19.83 -5.09
CA CYS A 222 13.93 20.85 -4.47
C CYS A 222 15.40 20.55 -4.73
N ALA A 223 16.22 21.58 -4.93
CA ALA A 223 17.64 21.44 -5.28
C ALA A 223 18.47 20.72 -4.20
N ASN A 224 18.15 20.96 -2.93
CA ASN A 224 18.87 20.44 -1.77
C ASN A 224 17.95 20.43 -0.52
N LEU A 225 18.44 19.85 0.58
CA LEU A 225 17.71 19.77 1.83
C LEU A 225 17.43 21.12 2.49
N GLU A 226 18.27 22.13 2.28
CA GLU A 226 18.06 23.47 2.82
C GLU A 226 16.77 24.07 2.22
N GLN A 227 16.61 23.97 0.91
CA GLN A 227 15.39 24.37 0.23
C GLN A 227 14.17 23.54 0.67
N VAL A 228 14.33 22.24 0.96
CA VAL A 228 13.23 21.43 1.51
C VAL A 228 12.79 21.95 2.89
N ARG A 229 13.75 22.22 3.79
CA ARG A 229 13.47 22.71 5.15
C ARG A 229 12.84 24.11 5.17
N HIS A 230 13.09 24.91 4.14
CA HIS A 230 12.44 26.21 3.94
C HIS A 230 10.92 26.09 3.75
N TYR A 231 10.45 25.05 3.04
CA TYR A 231 9.02 24.86 2.76
C TYR A 231 8.31 23.85 3.68
N CYS A 232 9.05 22.89 4.23
CA CYS A 232 8.48 21.75 4.96
C CYS A 232 9.17 21.50 6.30
N GLN A 233 8.41 20.87 7.20
CA GLN A 233 8.96 20.24 8.40
C GLN A 233 9.62 18.90 8.01
N VAL A 234 10.90 18.73 8.36
CA VAL A 234 11.69 17.55 7.99
C VAL A 234 12.13 16.83 9.26
N SER A 235 11.63 15.62 9.47
CA SER A 235 12.12 14.72 10.52
C SER A 235 13.40 13.99 10.08
N GLU A 236 14.14 13.42 11.03
CA GLU A 236 15.35 12.62 10.74
C GLU A 236 15.05 11.44 9.79
N ALA A 237 13.95 10.73 10.03
CA ALA A 237 13.50 9.64 9.15
C ALA A 237 13.17 10.13 7.73
N ALA A 238 12.53 11.29 7.61
CA ALA A 238 12.21 11.89 6.31
C ALA A 238 13.46 12.37 5.56
N GLU A 239 14.44 12.95 6.25
CA GLU A 239 15.73 13.33 5.67
C GLU A 239 16.51 12.13 5.15
N ALA A 240 16.55 11.04 5.93
CA ALA A 240 17.18 9.79 5.52
C ALA A 240 16.53 9.24 4.24
N LEU A 241 15.20 9.31 4.12
CA LEU A 241 14.49 8.92 2.90
C LEU A 241 14.84 9.82 1.72
N LEU A 242 14.80 11.15 1.88
CA LEU A 242 15.09 12.12 0.82
C LEU A 242 16.51 11.97 0.24
N THR A 243 17.50 11.75 1.12
CA THR A 243 18.92 11.59 0.74
C THR A 243 19.31 10.16 0.38
N SER A 244 18.38 9.21 0.49
CA SER A 244 18.64 7.82 0.13
C SER A 244 18.97 7.68 -1.36
N ALA A 245 19.69 6.62 -1.73
CA ALA A 245 19.99 6.32 -3.13
C ALA A 245 18.70 6.09 -3.96
N GLN A 246 17.61 5.71 -3.31
CA GLN A 246 16.29 5.56 -3.92
C GLN A 246 15.68 6.90 -4.32
N ALA A 247 15.97 7.96 -3.56
CA ALA A 247 15.46 9.33 -3.75
C ALA A 247 13.96 9.37 -4.12
N PRO A 248 13.06 8.85 -3.25
CA PRO A 248 11.62 8.87 -3.47
C PRO A 248 11.02 10.27 -3.32
N ILE A 249 9.76 10.40 -3.70
CA ILE A 249 8.89 11.49 -3.24
C ILE A 249 8.48 11.17 -1.80
N VAL A 250 8.79 12.07 -0.86
CA VAL A 250 8.46 11.97 0.55
C VAL A 250 7.34 12.95 0.89
N LEU A 251 6.28 12.49 1.54
CA LEU A 251 5.21 13.38 2.01
C LEU A 251 5.65 14.07 3.30
N LEU A 252 5.70 15.41 3.28
CA LEU A 252 6.17 16.23 4.39
C LEU A 252 5.12 17.27 4.78
N PRO A 253 4.91 17.54 6.08
CA PRO A 253 4.08 18.65 6.51
C PRO A 253 4.65 19.97 5.99
N ARG A 254 3.83 20.77 5.30
CA ARG A 254 4.22 22.11 4.85
C ARG A 254 4.21 23.09 6.02
N HIS A 255 5.04 24.13 5.97
CA HIS A 255 4.93 25.24 6.90
C HIS A 255 3.68 26.08 6.62
N ALA A 256 3.15 26.75 7.66
CA ALA A 256 1.94 27.56 7.53
C ALA A 256 2.14 28.80 6.62
N ASP A 257 3.37 29.30 6.52
CA ASP A 257 3.70 30.56 5.83
C ASP A 257 4.31 30.37 4.43
N ASP A 258 4.07 29.24 3.76
CA ASP A 258 4.69 28.89 2.47
C ASP A 258 4.13 29.61 1.24
N SER A 259 3.79 30.90 1.41
CA SER A 259 3.24 31.82 0.42
C SER A 259 4.07 31.98 -0.86
N GLU A 260 5.35 31.58 -0.84
CA GLU A 260 6.25 31.58 -1.99
C GLU A 260 5.90 30.49 -3.02
N LEU A 261 5.25 29.40 -2.58
CA LEU A 261 4.82 28.33 -3.46
C LEU A 261 3.41 28.58 -4.00
N ALA A 262 3.16 28.19 -5.24
CA ALA A 262 1.81 28.21 -5.77
C ALA A 262 0.89 27.30 -4.95
N ALA A 263 -0.13 27.87 -4.30
CA ALA A 263 -1.12 27.11 -3.51
C ALA A 263 -1.78 25.96 -4.31
N ALA A 264 -1.81 26.09 -5.63
CA ALA A 264 -2.30 25.06 -6.54
C ALA A 264 -1.42 23.79 -6.55
N ILE A 265 -0.21 23.73 -6.00
CA ILE A 265 0.61 22.50 -5.98
C ILE A 265 -0.11 21.38 -5.21
N ALA A 266 -0.65 21.70 -4.04
CA ALA A 266 -1.38 20.77 -3.18
C ALA A 266 -2.59 21.50 -2.54
N PRO A 267 -3.68 21.74 -3.30
CA PRO A 267 -4.82 22.53 -2.84
C PRO A 267 -5.46 21.92 -1.58
N ARG A 268 -5.57 22.72 -0.50
CA ARG A 268 -6.16 22.30 0.78
C ARG A 268 -5.52 21.04 1.40
N ASN A 269 -4.26 20.78 1.08
CA ASN A 269 -3.51 19.66 1.62
C ASN A 269 -2.38 20.20 2.52
N PRO A 270 -2.30 19.77 3.79
CA PRO A 270 -1.24 20.19 4.71
C PRO A 270 0.11 19.52 4.41
N TYR A 271 0.17 18.58 3.46
CA TYR A 271 1.39 17.90 3.05
C TYR A 271 1.81 18.29 1.64
N LEU A 272 3.13 18.38 1.43
CA LEU A 272 3.78 18.45 0.12
C LEU A 272 4.50 17.14 -0.16
N GLY A 273 4.37 16.63 -1.38
CA GLY A 273 5.19 15.51 -1.85
C GLY A 273 6.50 16.05 -2.41
N VAL A 274 7.60 15.89 -1.67
CA VAL A 274 8.90 16.50 -2.00
C VAL A 274 9.92 15.44 -2.40
N MET A 275 10.74 15.73 -3.42
CA MET A 275 11.86 14.90 -3.82
C MET A 275 13.11 15.74 -4.08
N LEU A 276 14.29 15.12 -3.99
CA LEU A 276 15.56 15.73 -4.40
C LEU A 276 15.89 15.35 -5.86
N PRO A 277 16.78 16.08 -6.54
CA PRO A 277 17.26 15.71 -7.87
C PRO A 277 17.83 14.28 -7.88
N THR A 278 17.35 13.48 -8.83
CA THR A 278 17.63 12.03 -8.91
C THR A 278 18.52 11.62 -10.07
N THR A 279 18.86 12.56 -10.96
CA THR A 279 19.72 12.31 -12.12
C THR A 279 20.69 13.48 -12.31
N PRO A 280 21.83 13.29 -13.00
CA PRO A 280 22.74 14.39 -13.32
C PRO A 280 22.03 15.55 -14.05
N LEU A 281 21.06 15.26 -14.91
CA LEU A 281 20.29 16.29 -15.60
C LEU A 281 19.43 17.12 -14.64
N HIS A 282 18.80 16.47 -13.64
CA HIS A 282 18.07 17.19 -12.59
C HIS A 282 18.98 18.10 -11.77
N HIS A 283 20.17 17.62 -11.40
CA HIS A 283 21.16 18.45 -10.71
C HIS A 283 21.59 19.66 -11.55
N LEU A 284 21.87 19.47 -12.84
CA LEU A 284 22.24 20.58 -13.74
C LEU A 284 21.13 21.62 -13.88
N LEU A 285 19.88 21.18 -14.01
CA LEU A 285 18.72 22.08 -14.11
C LEU A 285 18.50 22.86 -12.83
N LEU A 286 18.41 22.20 -11.67
CA LEU A 286 18.09 22.86 -10.41
C LEU A 286 19.22 23.75 -9.88
N ASN A 287 20.49 23.39 -10.13
CA ASN A 287 21.62 24.22 -9.76
C ASN A 287 21.65 25.57 -10.53
N GLN A 288 21.04 25.63 -11.71
CA GLN A 288 21.03 26.84 -12.54
C GLN A 288 19.69 27.59 -12.52
N PHE A 289 18.57 26.89 -12.33
CA PHE A 289 17.24 27.51 -12.24
C PHE A 289 17.04 28.28 -10.92
N ASP A 290 17.72 27.87 -9.83
CA ASP A 290 17.70 28.55 -8.53
C ASP A 290 16.29 28.68 -7.90
N GLY A 291 15.48 27.62 -8.02
CA GLY A 291 14.12 27.56 -7.49
C GLY A 291 13.57 26.14 -7.47
N PRO A 292 12.48 25.87 -6.72
CA PRO A 292 11.85 24.57 -6.73
C PRO A 292 11.00 24.37 -8.01
N LEU A 293 10.97 23.15 -8.51
CA LEU A 293 10.19 22.79 -9.70
C LEU A 293 9.08 21.81 -9.33
N VAL A 294 7.89 21.99 -9.88
CA VAL A 294 6.93 20.88 -9.92
C VAL A 294 7.48 19.81 -10.84
N ALA A 295 7.44 18.55 -10.43
CA ALA A 295 7.83 17.40 -11.24
C ALA A 295 6.74 16.33 -11.18
N THR A 296 5.92 16.21 -12.23
CA THR A 296 4.88 15.16 -12.32
C THR A 296 5.13 14.24 -13.51
N SER A 297 4.67 13.00 -13.44
CA SER A 297 4.65 12.06 -14.58
C SER A 297 4.19 12.71 -15.90
N GLY A 298 4.88 12.39 -16.99
CA GLY A 298 4.60 12.86 -18.34
C GLY A 298 3.58 11.95 -19.01
N ASN A 299 2.31 12.16 -18.68
CA ASN A 299 1.15 11.43 -19.18
C ASN A 299 -0.10 12.31 -19.11
N ARG A 300 -1.14 11.92 -19.86
CA ARG A 300 -2.51 12.39 -19.59
C ARG A 300 -3.02 11.73 -18.31
N SER A 301 -4.00 12.37 -17.66
CA SER A 301 -4.56 11.81 -16.42
C SER A 301 -5.16 10.42 -16.67
N GLY A 302 -4.71 9.41 -15.92
CA GLY A 302 -5.17 8.02 -16.03
C GLY A 302 -4.35 7.14 -16.99
N GLU A 303 -3.55 7.71 -17.89
CA GLU A 303 -2.72 6.94 -18.83
C GLU A 303 -1.36 6.54 -18.22
N PRO A 304 -0.69 5.49 -18.70
CA PRO A 304 0.69 5.18 -18.29
C PRO A 304 1.69 6.30 -18.63
N ILE A 305 2.80 6.36 -17.91
CA ILE A 305 3.90 7.30 -18.22
C ILE A 305 4.49 7.02 -19.60
N CYS A 306 4.69 8.08 -20.40
CA CYS A 306 5.37 7.95 -21.70
C CYS A 306 6.85 7.60 -21.49
N ILE A 307 7.38 6.72 -22.33
CA ILE A 307 8.80 6.33 -22.31
C ILE A 307 9.47 6.50 -23.68
N ASP A 308 8.67 6.43 -24.75
CA ASP A 308 9.12 6.67 -26.12
C ASP A 308 9.01 8.16 -26.49
N GLN A 309 9.91 8.63 -27.36
CA GLN A 309 9.95 10.03 -27.76
C GLN A 309 8.79 10.41 -28.69
N GLN A 310 8.44 9.54 -29.64
CA GLN A 310 7.36 9.82 -30.59
C GLN A 310 6.02 9.83 -29.86
N GLU A 311 5.82 8.86 -28.96
CA GLU A 311 4.69 8.82 -28.04
C GLU A 311 4.61 10.12 -27.22
N ALA A 312 5.71 10.55 -26.60
CA ALA A 312 5.74 11.76 -25.79
C ALA A 312 5.38 13.02 -26.60
N PHE A 313 5.88 13.16 -27.83
CA PHE A 313 5.52 14.31 -28.68
C PHE A 313 4.04 14.33 -29.05
N GLN A 314 3.45 13.18 -29.36
CA GLN A 314 2.03 13.07 -29.70
C GLN A 314 1.12 13.32 -28.48
N THR A 315 1.46 12.71 -27.35
CA THR A 315 0.62 12.74 -26.15
C THR A 315 0.79 14.04 -25.36
N LEU A 316 2.04 14.48 -25.17
CA LEU A 316 2.39 15.62 -24.33
C LEU A 316 2.53 16.93 -25.11
N GLY A 317 2.53 16.93 -26.45
CA GLY A 317 2.63 18.17 -27.24
C GLY A 317 1.47 19.15 -27.03
N ALA A 318 0.32 18.66 -26.55
CA ALA A 318 -0.80 19.51 -26.12
C ALA A 318 -0.65 20.06 -24.69
N ILE A 319 0.34 19.59 -23.94
CA ILE A 319 0.57 19.91 -22.52
C ILE A 319 1.83 20.74 -22.35
N ALA A 320 2.95 20.25 -22.89
CA ALA A 320 4.27 20.86 -22.78
C ALA A 320 4.51 21.90 -23.89
N ASP A 321 5.14 23.00 -23.52
CA ASP A 321 5.59 24.05 -24.42
C ASP A 321 6.99 23.75 -25.01
N GLY A 322 7.76 22.85 -24.38
CA GLY A 322 9.07 22.40 -24.84
C GLY A 322 9.45 21.01 -24.35
N PHE A 323 10.45 20.40 -24.99
CA PHE A 323 10.91 19.04 -24.67
C PHE A 323 12.42 19.02 -24.46
N LEU A 324 12.87 18.50 -23.32
CA LEU A 324 14.28 18.25 -23.01
C LEU A 324 14.52 16.73 -23.03
N ILE A 325 15.17 16.24 -24.09
CA ILE A 325 15.28 14.80 -24.38
C ILE A 325 16.73 14.34 -24.56
N HIS A 326 16.93 13.02 -24.47
CA HIS A 326 18.19 12.35 -24.77
C HIS A 326 17.99 11.06 -25.57
N ASN A 327 19.04 10.60 -26.24
CA ASN A 327 19.02 9.40 -27.10
C ASN A 327 19.10 8.07 -26.33
N ARG A 328 19.37 8.06 -25.02
CA ARG A 328 19.26 6.82 -24.21
C ARG A 328 17.80 6.33 -24.17
N PRO A 329 17.49 5.12 -24.68
CA PRO A 329 16.12 4.59 -24.64
C PRO A 329 15.74 4.19 -23.20
N ILE A 330 14.46 4.30 -22.88
CA ILE A 330 13.88 3.79 -21.63
C ILE A 330 13.16 2.49 -21.99
N GLN A 331 13.69 1.36 -21.54
CA GLN A 331 13.15 0.04 -21.88
C GLN A 331 11.90 -0.30 -21.07
N ARG A 332 11.89 0.06 -19.78
CA ARG A 332 10.80 -0.25 -18.86
C ARG A 332 10.38 1.03 -18.14
N PRO A 333 9.07 1.33 -18.10
CA PRO A 333 8.59 2.48 -17.37
C PRO A 333 8.72 2.22 -15.88
N VAL A 334 9.03 3.27 -15.13
CA VAL A 334 8.95 3.24 -13.67
C VAL A 334 8.62 4.63 -13.16
N ASP A 335 7.46 4.75 -12.54
CA ASP A 335 7.05 5.96 -11.83
C ASP A 335 7.93 6.22 -10.61
N ASP A 336 8.01 7.48 -10.18
CA ASP A 336 8.66 7.83 -8.92
C ASP A 336 7.93 7.18 -7.73
N ALA A 337 8.71 6.58 -6.83
CA ALA A 337 8.16 6.02 -5.60
C ALA A 337 7.63 7.14 -4.68
N VAL A 338 6.57 6.85 -3.94
CA VAL A 338 5.99 7.78 -2.96
C VAL A 338 5.99 7.10 -1.59
N VAL A 339 6.58 7.76 -0.61
CA VAL A 339 6.77 7.26 0.76
C VAL A 339 6.31 8.33 1.75
N GLN A 340 5.79 7.90 2.89
CA GLN A 340 5.55 8.78 4.04
C GLN A 340 6.17 8.19 5.30
N THR A 341 6.22 8.97 6.38
CA THR A 341 6.66 8.48 7.69
C THR A 341 5.50 8.42 8.66
N VAL A 342 5.24 7.25 9.25
CA VAL A 342 4.22 7.05 10.29
C VAL A 342 4.91 6.55 11.55
N GLN A 343 4.76 7.28 12.66
CA GLN A 343 5.46 6.98 13.93
C GLN A 343 6.98 6.77 13.75
N GLY A 344 7.60 7.56 12.86
CA GLY A 344 9.03 7.47 12.55
C GLY A 344 9.44 6.31 11.64
N GLN A 345 8.51 5.45 11.21
CA GLN A 345 8.77 4.35 10.28
C GLN A 345 8.34 4.71 8.85
N PRO A 346 9.10 4.29 7.82
CA PRO A 346 8.72 4.51 6.44
C PRO A 346 7.51 3.65 6.05
N GLN A 347 6.52 4.26 5.41
CA GLN A 347 5.37 3.59 4.81
C GLN A 347 5.34 3.87 3.31
N MET A 348 5.40 2.80 2.52
CA MET A 348 5.33 2.87 1.06
C MET A 348 3.88 3.13 0.61
N LEU A 349 3.66 4.19 -0.17
CA LEU A 349 2.36 4.49 -0.77
C LEU A 349 2.32 4.14 -2.27
N ARG A 350 3.47 4.27 -2.95
CA ARG A 350 3.64 3.83 -4.34
C ARG A 350 4.99 3.18 -4.52
N HIS A 351 4.98 1.88 -4.79
CA HIS A 351 6.17 1.11 -5.10
C HIS A 351 6.69 1.44 -6.51
N GLY A 352 7.74 2.24 -6.60
CA GLY A 352 8.26 2.80 -7.85
C GLY A 352 9.79 2.79 -7.92
N ARG A 353 10.35 3.81 -8.57
CA ARG A 353 11.79 3.98 -8.82
C ARG A 353 12.60 3.86 -7.53
N GLY A 354 13.72 3.13 -7.61
CA GLY A 354 14.62 2.90 -6.48
C GLY A 354 14.24 1.69 -5.62
N TYR A 355 12.97 1.28 -5.63
CA TYR A 355 12.49 0.12 -4.89
C TYR A 355 12.19 -1.07 -5.81
N ALA A 356 11.52 -0.81 -6.94
CA ALA A 356 11.20 -1.84 -7.91
C ALA A 356 12.41 -2.20 -8.82
N PRO A 357 12.63 -3.50 -9.11
CA PRO A 357 11.96 -4.67 -8.54
C PRO A 357 12.38 -4.93 -7.09
N GLN A 358 11.41 -5.25 -6.22
CA GLN A 358 11.67 -5.59 -4.82
C GLN A 358 11.56 -7.09 -4.61
N THR A 359 12.49 -7.66 -3.84
CA THR A 359 12.45 -9.08 -3.46
C THR A 359 12.04 -9.24 -2.00
N ILE A 360 11.01 -10.04 -1.76
CA ILE A 360 10.54 -10.45 -0.43
C ILE A 360 10.92 -11.92 -0.24
N SER A 361 11.62 -12.22 0.85
CA SER A 361 12.00 -13.61 1.17
C SER A 361 10.95 -14.28 2.07
N LEU A 362 10.48 -15.44 1.64
CA LEU A 362 9.58 -16.31 2.39
C LEU A 362 10.36 -17.17 3.39
N SER A 363 9.75 -17.45 4.54
CA SER A 363 10.36 -18.26 5.61
C SER A 363 10.50 -19.74 5.24
N GLU A 364 9.55 -20.26 4.47
CA GLU A 364 9.50 -21.67 4.06
C GLU A 364 10.02 -21.83 2.61
N PRO A 365 10.85 -22.85 2.34
CA PRO A 365 11.26 -23.17 0.98
C PRO A 365 10.06 -23.65 0.15
N SER A 366 9.74 -22.90 -0.91
CA SER A 366 8.72 -23.29 -1.88
C SER A 366 9.37 -23.60 -3.22
N THR A 367 8.78 -24.49 -4.00
CA THR A 367 9.11 -24.71 -5.41
C THR A 367 8.09 -24.08 -6.35
N ALA A 368 7.06 -23.44 -5.79
CA ALA A 368 5.99 -22.82 -6.55
C ALA A 368 6.52 -21.66 -7.39
N ARG A 369 5.99 -21.52 -8.60
CA ARG A 369 6.25 -20.39 -9.48
C ARG A 369 4.93 -19.75 -9.84
N ILE A 370 4.49 -18.80 -9.03
CA ILE A 370 3.16 -18.20 -9.15
C ILE A 370 3.31 -16.80 -9.73
N LEU A 371 2.61 -16.52 -10.82
CA LEU A 371 2.43 -15.16 -11.33
C LEU A 371 1.14 -14.58 -10.74
N ALA A 372 1.24 -13.59 -9.87
CA ALA A 372 0.09 -12.87 -9.34
C ALA A 372 -0.11 -11.57 -10.12
N LEU A 373 -1.30 -11.36 -10.68
CA LEU A 373 -1.60 -10.16 -11.48
C LEU A 373 -2.20 -9.00 -10.69
N GLY A 374 -2.48 -9.19 -9.40
CA GLY A 374 -2.97 -8.13 -8.52
C GLY A 374 -4.38 -7.60 -8.86
N ALA A 375 -4.72 -6.48 -8.24
CA ALA A 375 -6.02 -5.81 -8.35
C ALA A 375 -6.16 -4.91 -9.59
N HIS A 376 -7.30 -4.24 -9.75
CA HIS A 376 -7.53 -3.32 -10.87
C HIS A 376 -6.91 -1.93 -10.68
N LEU A 377 -7.09 -1.37 -9.49
CA LEU A 377 -6.58 -0.05 -9.13
C LEU A 377 -5.17 -0.17 -8.58
N LYS A 378 -4.33 0.81 -8.90
CA LYS A 378 -2.93 0.92 -8.45
C LYS A 378 -2.12 -0.38 -8.66
N ASN A 379 -2.37 -1.06 -9.77
CA ASN A 379 -1.90 -2.42 -10.05
C ASN A 379 -0.37 -2.56 -9.96
N ALA A 380 0.06 -3.73 -9.47
CA ALA A 380 1.41 -4.26 -9.58
C ALA A 380 1.32 -5.79 -9.70
N ILE A 381 2.28 -6.41 -10.38
CA ILE A 381 2.38 -7.87 -10.48
C ILE A 381 3.44 -8.40 -9.53
N ALA A 382 3.29 -9.66 -9.11
CA ALA A 382 4.32 -10.36 -8.36
C ALA A 382 4.64 -11.71 -9.01
N LEU A 383 5.91 -12.10 -8.98
CA LEU A 383 6.38 -13.40 -9.44
C LEU A 383 7.06 -14.12 -8.28
N SER A 384 6.52 -15.27 -7.89
CA SER A 384 7.19 -16.17 -6.95
C SER A 384 8.21 -17.04 -7.69
N LEU A 385 9.43 -17.10 -7.17
CA LEU A 385 10.53 -17.92 -7.64
C LEU A 385 11.20 -18.59 -6.44
N GLY A 386 10.78 -19.81 -6.15
CA GLY A 386 11.34 -20.53 -5.01
C GLY A 386 10.85 -19.95 -3.68
N ASN A 387 11.79 -19.52 -2.83
CA ASN A 387 11.50 -18.83 -1.56
C ASN A 387 11.48 -17.29 -1.70
N GLN A 388 11.43 -16.75 -2.91
CA GLN A 388 11.43 -15.31 -3.16
C GLN A 388 10.17 -14.90 -3.91
N ILE A 389 9.56 -13.79 -3.49
CA ILE A 389 8.55 -13.06 -4.24
C ILE A 389 9.21 -11.82 -4.79
N ILE A 390 9.11 -11.61 -6.10
CA ILE A 390 9.61 -10.42 -6.76
C ILE A 390 8.42 -9.56 -7.15
N LEU A 391 8.38 -8.32 -6.67
CA LEU A 391 7.28 -7.36 -6.88
C LEU A 391 7.65 -6.33 -7.94
N SER A 392 6.74 -6.08 -8.88
CA SER A 392 6.94 -5.10 -9.96
C SER A 392 6.82 -3.67 -9.49
N GLN A 393 7.23 -2.76 -10.37
CA GLN A 393 6.85 -1.37 -10.26
C GLN A 393 5.32 -1.22 -10.33
N HIS A 394 4.83 -0.10 -9.81
CA HIS A 394 3.48 0.37 -10.02
C HIS A 394 3.18 0.51 -11.52
N ILE A 395 2.10 -0.13 -11.95
CA ILE A 395 1.59 -0.08 -13.33
C ILE A 395 0.51 1.00 -13.47
N GLY A 396 -0.29 1.21 -12.41
CA GLY A 396 -1.38 2.18 -12.38
C GLY A 396 -2.77 1.54 -12.42
N ASP A 397 -3.79 2.35 -12.70
CA ASP A 397 -5.18 1.90 -12.79
C ASP A 397 -5.43 1.28 -14.18
N LEU A 398 -6.12 0.14 -14.23
CA LEU A 398 -6.34 -0.63 -15.47
C LEU A 398 -7.60 -0.21 -16.25
N ASP A 399 -8.01 1.06 -16.13
CA ASP A 399 -9.23 1.62 -16.73
C ASP A 399 -9.12 1.84 -18.26
N HIS A 400 -7.90 1.88 -18.80
CA HIS A 400 -7.63 2.23 -20.19
C HIS A 400 -6.90 1.11 -20.95
N PRO A 401 -7.15 0.94 -22.27
CA PRO A 401 -6.46 -0.06 -23.08
C PRO A 401 -4.94 0.02 -23.01
N GLN A 402 -4.37 1.23 -22.96
CA GLN A 402 -2.92 1.43 -22.84
C GLN A 402 -2.36 0.87 -21.52
N ALA A 403 -3.09 0.97 -20.41
CA ALA A 403 -2.69 0.42 -19.12
C ALA A 403 -2.75 -1.11 -19.11
N ILE A 404 -3.77 -1.69 -19.76
CA ILE A 404 -3.89 -3.15 -19.93
C ILE A 404 -2.75 -3.69 -20.80
N GLU A 405 -2.42 -3.00 -21.89
CA GLU A 405 -1.27 -3.37 -22.72
C GLU A 405 0.05 -3.24 -21.96
N ARG A 406 0.19 -2.20 -21.13
CA ARG A 406 1.34 -2.05 -20.24
C ARG A 406 1.47 -3.21 -19.26
N LEU A 407 0.37 -3.69 -18.70
CA LEU A 407 0.35 -4.88 -17.86
C LEU A 407 0.82 -6.12 -18.63
N ARG A 408 0.30 -6.34 -19.85
CA ARG A 408 0.72 -7.46 -20.72
C ARG A 408 2.21 -7.42 -21.03
N GLN A 409 2.73 -6.26 -21.42
CA GLN A 409 4.16 -6.08 -21.69
C GLN A 409 4.99 -6.32 -20.43
N THR A 410 4.55 -5.83 -19.27
CA THR A 410 5.25 -6.03 -18.00
C THR A 410 5.32 -7.52 -17.64
N VAL A 411 4.22 -8.27 -17.81
CA VAL A 411 4.22 -9.73 -17.63
C VAL A 411 5.23 -10.39 -18.56
N ALA A 412 5.21 -10.08 -19.86
CA ALA A 412 6.13 -10.66 -20.83
C ALA A 412 7.60 -10.38 -20.47
N ASP A 413 7.93 -9.10 -20.18
CA ASP A 413 9.27 -8.67 -19.80
C ASP A 413 9.78 -9.38 -18.54
N TRP A 414 8.89 -9.58 -17.57
CA TRP A 414 9.23 -10.21 -16.29
C TRP A 414 9.52 -11.70 -16.43
N LEU A 415 8.69 -12.42 -17.19
CA LEU A 415 8.90 -13.84 -17.42
C LEU A 415 10.18 -14.10 -18.23
N ASP A 416 10.51 -13.23 -19.18
CA ASP A 416 11.77 -13.28 -19.91
C ASP A 416 12.97 -12.97 -19.00
N LEU A 417 12.91 -11.86 -18.26
CA LEU A 417 14.01 -11.39 -17.38
C LEU A 417 14.39 -12.43 -16.33
N TYR A 418 13.39 -13.04 -15.68
CA TYR A 418 13.62 -14.01 -14.62
C TYR A 418 13.63 -15.47 -15.10
N ARG A 419 13.42 -15.70 -16.40
CA ARG A 419 13.25 -17.04 -16.99
C ARG A 419 12.23 -17.89 -16.22
N GLY A 420 11.19 -17.23 -15.72
CA GLY A 420 10.15 -17.86 -14.90
C GLY A 420 9.09 -18.44 -15.80
N GLN A 421 8.91 -19.75 -15.80
CA GLN A 421 7.68 -20.36 -16.32
C GLN A 421 6.73 -20.56 -15.15
N PRO A 422 5.58 -19.83 -15.11
CA PRO A 422 4.63 -19.97 -14.02
C PRO A 422 4.03 -21.38 -14.00
N THR A 423 3.90 -21.95 -12.81
CA THR A 423 3.16 -23.20 -12.55
C THR A 423 1.71 -22.93 -12.15
N ALA A 424 1.36 -21.67 -11.87
CA ALA A 424 0.01 -21.19 -11.62
C ALA A 424 -0.08 -19.67 -11.82
N VAL A 425 -1.30 -19.16 -12.00
CA VAL A 425 -1.58 -17.72 -12.09
C VAL A 425 -2.59 -17.34 -11.01
N ALA A 426 -2.25 -16.35 -10.19
CA ALA A 426 -3.14 -15.81 -9.16
C ALA A 426 -3.76 -14.48 -9.59
N CYS A 427 -5.01 -14.25 -9.19
CA CYS A 427 -5.74 -13.02 -9.47
C CYS A 427 -6.69 -12.67 -8.33
N ASP A 428 -7.21 -11.44 -8.36
CA ASP A 428 -8.32 -11.04 -7.51
C ASP A 428 -9.57 -11.90 -7.79
N LEU A 429 -10.46 -12.00 -6.80
CA LEU A 429 -11.74 -12.69 -6.94
C LEU A 429 -12.71 -11.94 -7.87
N HIS A 430 -12.54 -10.62 -8.04
CA HIS A 430 -13.43 -9.82 -8.88
C HIS A 430 -13.40 -10.28 -10.35
N PRO A 431 -14.53 -10.73 -10.93
CA PRO A 431 -14.55 -11.32 -12.27
C PRO A 431 -14.26 -10.32 -13.39
N ASP A 432 -14.71 -9.08 -13.25
CA ASP A 432 -14.60 -8.07 -14.32
C ASP A 432 -13.28 -7.28 -14.33
N TYR A 433 -12.36 -7.54 -13.39
CA TYR A 433 -11.07 -6.86 -13.41
C TYR A 433 -10.27 -7.24 -14.65
N ALA A 434 -9.70 -6.26 -15.33
CA ALA A 434 -8.79 -6.50 -16.45
C ALA A 434 -7.61 -7.43 -16.09
N SER A 435 -7.09 -7.33 -14.86
CA SER A 435 -6.08 -8.25 -14.34
C SER A 435 -6.61 -9.68 -14.22
N THR A 436 -7.83 -9.88 -13.72
CA THR A 436 -8.50 -11.20 -13.64
C THR A 436 -8.76 -11.79 -15.02
N GLN A 437 -9.26 -11.01 -15.98
CA GLN A 437 -9.47 -11.47 -17.35
C GLN A 437 -8.15 -11.88 -18.03
N LEU A 438 -7.08 -11.10 -17.82
CA LEU A 438 -5.74 -11.45 -18.28
C LEU A 438 -5.25 -12.74 -17.62
N ALA A 439 -5.42 -12.90 -16.30
CA ALA A 439 -5.01 -14.10 -15.58
C ALA A 439 -5.71 -15.36 -16.12
N GLN A 440 -7.02 -15.28 -16.37
CA GLN A 440 -7.79 -16.35 -16.98
C GLN A 440 -7.27 -16.71 -18.38
N THR A 441 -6.92 -15.72 -19.18
CA THR A 441 -6.38 -15.91 -20.54
C THR A 441 -5.03 -16.64 -20.49
N LEU A 442 -4.12 -16.16 -19.63
CA LEU A 442 -2.79 -16.74 -19.48
C LEU A 442 -2.83 -18.15 -18.89
N ALA A 443 -3.67 -18.38 -17.87
CA ALA A 443 -3.85 -19.70 -17.26
C ALA A 443 -4.32 -20.74 -18.29
N ARG A 444 -5.29 -20.39 -19.15
CA ARG A 444 -5.74 -21.25 -20.25
C ARG A 444 -4.65 -21.47 -21.30
N GLN A 445 -3.95 -20.41 -21.70
CA GLN A 445 -2.90 -20.47 -22.72
C GLN A 445 -1.73 -21.36 -22.28
N TRP A 446 -1.33 -21.27 -21.02
CA TRP A 446 -0.21 -22.05 -20.46
C TRP A 446 -0.63 -23.37 -19.84
N GLN A 447 -1.94 -23.67 -19.81
CA GLN A 447 -2.51 -24.88 -19.20
C GLN A 447 -2.10 -25.05 -17.73
N VAL A 448 -2.13 -23.96 -16.97
CA VAL A 448 -1.81 -23.94 -15.54
C VAL A 448 -3.03 -23.55 -14.69
N PRO A 449 -3.08 -23.93 -13.41
CA PRO A 449 -4.18 -23.55 -12.52
C PRO A 449 -4.32 -22.04 -12.37
N LEU A 450 -5.56 -21.57 -12.35
CA LEU A 450 -5.94 -20.22 -11.93
C LEU A 450 -6.27 -20.24 -10.43
N MET A 451 -5.75 -19.28 -9.68
CA MET A 451 -5.95 -19.15 -8.23
C MET A 451 -6.62 -17.79 -7.91
N PRO A 452 -7.95 -17.75 -7.82
CA PRO A 452 -8.65 -16.56 -7.33
C PRO A 452 -8.40 -16.37 -5.83
N VAL A 453 -8.04 -15.16 -5.42
CA VAL A 453 -7.76 -14.80 -4.02
C VAL A 453 -8.66 -13.63 -3.62
N PRO A 454 -9.42 -13.75 -2.50
CA PRO A 454 -10.23 -12.63 -2.00
C PRO A 454 -9.37 -11.40 -1.68
N HIS A 455 -9.86 -10.21 -2.05
CA HIS A 455 -9.11 -8.95 -1.98
C HIS A 455 -8.58 -8.64 -0.56
N HIS A 456 -9.45 -8.65 0.44
CA HIS A 456 -9.10 -8.37 1.84
C HIS A 456 -8.19 -9.43 2.45
N TYR A 457 -8.34 -10.69 2.02
CA TYR A 457 -7.42 -11.74 2.42
C TYR A 457 -6.01 -11.49 1.86
N ALA A 458 -5.90 -11.08 0.59
CA ALA A 458 -4.63 -10.71 -0.02
C ALA A 458 -3.96 -9.51 0.68
N HIS A 459 -4.74 -8.52 1.14
CA HIS A 459 -4.21 -7.40 1.94
C HIS A 459 -3.56 -7.88 3.25
N VAL A 460 -4.22 -8.76 4.00
CA VAL A 460 -3.66 -9.27 5.26
C VAL A 460 -2.44 -10.15 4.99
N LEU A 461 -2.49 -11.00 3.97
CA LEU A 461 -1.38 -11.86 3.59
C LEU A 461 -0.14 -11.07 3.14
N SER A 462 -0.30 -9.91 2.50
CA SER A 462 0.85 -9.08 2.09
C SER A 462 1.61 -8.54 3.31
N ALA A 463 0.89 -8.05 4.32
CA ALA A 463 1.47 -7.60 5.59
C ALA A 463 2.14 -8.77 6.35
N MET A 464 1.50 -9.95 6.38
CA MET A 464 2.12 -11.15 6.97
C MET A 464 3.39 -11.56 6.24
N ALA A 465 3.42 -11.48 4.90
CA ALA A 465 4.59 -11.82 4.10
C ALA A 465 5.75 -10.84 4.32
N GLU A 466 5.47 -9.54 4.39
CA GLU A 466 6.47 -8.50 4.67
C GLU A 466 7.10 -8.68 6.06
N HIS A 467 6.29 -8.97 7.07
CA HIS A 467 6.74 -9.11 8.46
C HIS A 467 7.05 -10.55 8.90
N ARG A 468 6.92 -11.53 8.00
CA ARG A 468 7.13 -12.97 8.26
C ARG A 468 6.33 -13.50 9.46
N LEU A 469 5.08 -13.09 9.57
CA LEU A 469 4.18 -13.48 10.67
C LEU A 469 3.56 -14.86 10.38
N PRO A 470 3.70 -15.85 11.27
CA PRO A 470 2.97 -17.11 11.15
C PRO A 470 1.51 -16.95 11.62
N PRO A 471 0.56 -17.73 11.06
CA PRO A 471 -0.80 -17.82 11.62
C PRO A 471 -0.79 -18.47 13.03
N PRO A 472 -1.82 -18.24 13.86
CA PRO A 472 -3.00 -17.42 13.58
C PRO A 472 -2.75 -15.92 13.75
N VAL A 473 -3.38 -15.11 12.89
CA VAL A 473 -3.30 -13.63 12.93
C VAL A 473 -4.70 -13.03 12.81
N LEU A 474 -5.02 -12.04 13.65
CA LEU A 474 -6.17 -11.16 13.41
C LEU A 474 -5.75 -10.05 12.44
N GLY A 475 -6.23 -10.13 11.21
CA GLY A 475 -6.05 -9.10 10.19
C GLY A 475 -7.23 -8.13 10.15
N ILE A 476 -6.94 -6.84 10.07
CA ILE A 476 -7.94 -5.78 9.93
C ILE A 476 -7.75 -5.19 8.53
N ALA A 477 -8.73 -5.40 7.65
CA ALA A 477 -8.66 -5.01 6.25
C ALA A 477 -9.75 -3.97 5.95
N TRP A 478 -9.39 -2.70 6.09
CA TRP A 478 -10.27 -1.56 5.84
C TRP A 478 -9.86 -0.85 4.56
N ASP A 479 -10.74 -0.85 3.56
CA ASP A 479 -10.48 -0.29 2.24
C ASP A 479 -11.72 0.42 1.66
N GLY A 480 -11.58 0.91 0.42
CA GLY A 480 -12.67 1.54 -0.31
C GLY A 480 -13.65 0.56 -0.96
N THR A 481 -13.14 -0.45 -1.64
CA THR A 481 -13.95 -1.46 -2.33
C THR A 481 -13.10 -2.70 -2.59
N GLY A 482 -13.56 -3.85 -2.13
CA GLY A 482 -13.07 -5.14 -2.62
C GLY A 482 -14.22 -6.13 -2.77
N TYR A 483 -14.07 -7.06 -3.71
CA TYR A 483 -15.11 -8.04 -4.00
C TYR A 483 -15.09 -9.17 -2.97
N GLY A 484 -16.13 -9.24 -2.14
CA GLY A 484 -16.29 -10.26 -1.12
C GLY A 484 -16.65 -11.63 -1.71
N PRO A 485 -16.27 -12.74 -1.05
CA PRO A 485 -16.72 -14.09 -1.42
C PRO A 485 -18.25 -14.29 -1.37
N ASP A 486 -18.97 -13.44 -0.63
CA ASP A 486 -20.44 -13.39 -0.54
C ASP A 486 -21.09 -12.51 -1.63
N HIS A 487 -20.31 -12.09 -2.63
CA HIS A 487 -20.72 -11.18 -3.71
C HIS A 487 -21.14 -9.78 -3.24
N THR A 488 -20.79 -9.38 -2.02
CA THR A 488 -20.97 -8.03 -1.52
C THR A 488 -19.68 -7.20 -1.63
N ILE A 489 -19.79 -5.88 -1.47
CA ILE A 489 -18.64 -4.99 -1.49
C ILE A 489 -18.06 -4.90 -0.08
N TRP A 490 -16.95 -5.58 0.15
CA TRP A 490 -16.22 -5.54 1.41
C TRP A 490 -15.33 -4.31 1.51
N GLY A 491 -14.93 -3.99 2.73
CA GLY A 491 -13.97 -2.93 3.04
C GLY A 491 -13.94 -2.46 4.49
N GLY A 492 -14.51 -3.24 5.39
CA GLY A 492 -14.54 -2.99 6.82
C GLY A 492 -14.43 -4.30 7.59
N GLU A 493 -13.46 -5.14 7.20
CA GLU A 493 -13.43 -6.54 7.61
C GLU A 493 -12.39 -6.83 8.67
N PHE A 494 -12.73 -7.73 9.58
CA PHE A 494 -11.82 -8.37 10.53
C PHE A 494 -11.75 -9.85 10.18
N LEU A 495 -10.54 -10.31 9.86
CA LEU A 495 -10.28 -11.67 9.37
C LEU A 495 -9.35 -12.38 10.33
N LYS A 496 -9.75 -13.56 10.82
CA LYS A 496 -8.84 -14.46 11.52
C LYS A 496 -8.18 -15.37 10.50
N ILE A 497 -6.89 -15.14 10.26
CA ILE A 497 -6.07 -15.94 9.34
C ILE A 497 -5.66 -17.22 10.05
N THR A 498 -5.87 -18.36 9.39
CA THR A 498 -5.50 -19.69 9.86
C THR A 498 -4.44 -20.29 8.94
N GLU A 499 -3.94 -21.49 9.26
CA GLU A 499 -2.95 -22.17 8.41
C GLU A 499 -3.46 -22.43 6.98
N ASN A 500 -4.76 -22.61 6.81
CA ASN A 500 -5.37 -23.07 5.55
C ASN A 500 -6.35 -22.06 4.93
N GLY A 501 -6.50 -20.86 5.48
CA GLY A 501 -7.44 -19.88 4.98
C GLY A 501 -7.73 -18.75 5.97
N PHE A 502 -8.97 -18.28 5.98
CA PHE A 502 -9.40 -17.24 6.89
C PHE A 502 -10.86 -17.41 7.31
N GLU A 503 -11.21 -16.87 8.47
CA GLU A 503 -12.57 -16.73 8.97
C GLU A 503 -12.90 -15.23 9.06
N ARG A 504 -14.04 -14.79 8.52
CA ARG A 504 -14.55 -13.43 8.75
C ARG A 504 -15.13 -13.39 10.14
N VAL A 505 -14.46 -12.71 11.08
CA VAL A 505 -14.85 -12.71 12.50
C VAL A 505 -15.62 -11.46 12.92
N ALA A 506 -15.43 -10.34 12.22
CA ALA A 506 -16.26 -9.16 12.38
C ALA A 506 -16.32 -8.33 11.09
N HIS A 507 -17.37 -7.52 10.96
CA HIS A 507 -17.51 -6.58 9.86
C HIS A 507 -18.39 -5.38 10.24
N PHE A 508 -18.30 -4.29 9.49
CA PHE A 508 -19.25 -3.18 9.61
C PHE A 508 -20.62 -3.58 9.07
N ARG A 509 -21.68 -3.08 9.71
CA ARG A 509 -23.06 -3.22 9.23
C ARG A 509 -23.16 -2.76 7.76
N PRO A 510 -23.64 -3.60 6.82
CA PRO A 510 -23.74 -3.19 5.44
C PRO A 510 -24.74 -2.04 5.22
N PHE A 511 -24.44 -1.15 4.27
CA PHE A 511 -25.31 -0.05 3.85
C PHE A 511 -25.34 0.09 2.32
N PRO A 512 -26.43 0.64 1.75
CA PRO A 512 -26.58 0.74 0.30
C PRO A 512 -25.76 1.89 -0.30
N LEU A 513 -25.17 1.65 -1.47
CA LEU A 513 -24.48 2.66 -2.29
C LEU A 513 -25.35 3.08 -3.50
N PRO A 514 -26.16 4.15 -3.42
CA PRO A 514 -27.06 4.52 -4.50
C PRO A 514 -26.31 5.01 -5.74
N GLY A 515 -26.24 4.15 -6.76
CA GLY A 515 -25.51 4.37 -8.00
C GLY A 515 -24.16 3.64 -8.10
N GLY A 516 -23.87 2.70 -7.18
CA GLY A 516 -22.67 1.86 -7.23
C GLY A 516 -21.39 2.70 -7.27
N ASP A 517 -20.55 2.48 -8.29
CA ASP A 517 -19.27 3.18 -8.53
C ASP A 517 -19.38 4.71 -8.54
N GLY A 518 -20.56 5.26 -8.84
CA GLY A 518 -20.82 6.69 -8.74
C GLY A 518 -20.54 7.25 -7.33
N CYS A 519 -20.70 6.43 -6.28
CA CYS A 519 -20.42 6.83 -4.89
C CYS A 519 -18.94 7.09 -4.63
N SER A 520 -18.04 6.44 -5.38
CA SER A 520 -16.60 6.68 -5.29
C SER A 520 -16.17 8.03 -5.87
N ARG A 521 -17.04 8.71 -6.64
CA ARG A 521 -16.80 10.07 -7.20
C ARG A 521 -17.65 11.14 -6.54
N GLU A 522 -18.78 10.74 -5.95
CA GLU A 522 -19.74 11.59 -5.29
C GLU A 522 -19.96 11.13 -3.83
N PRO A 523 -19.07 11.50 -2.88
CA PRO A 523 -19.22 11.16 -1.46
C PRO A 523 -20.60 11.44 -0.86
N ARG A 524 -21.31 12.45 -1.36
CA ARG A 524 -22.70 12.76 -1.02
C ARG A 524 -23.67 11.58 -1.19
N ARG A 525 -23.41 10.67 -2.12
CA ARG A 525 -24.20 9.44 -2.32
C ARG A 525 -23.93 8.43 -1.22
N SER A 526 -22.68 8.26 -0.79
CA SER A 526 -22.32 7.44 0.36
C SER A 526 -22.99 7.97 1.63
N ALA A 527 -22.96 9.30 1.84
CA ALA A 527 -23.66 9.94 2.95
C ALA A 527 -25.17 9.67 2.93
N LEU A 528 -25.80 9.76 1.75
CA LEU A 528 -27.21 9.43 1.61
C LEU A 528 -27.51 7.96 1.94
N GLY A 529 -26.63 7.03 1.54
CA GLY A 529 -26.72 5.61 1.90
C GLY A 529 -26.67 5.38 3.42
N LEU A 530 -25.75 6.07 4.12
CA LEU A 530 -25.63 6.02 5.58
C LEU A 530 -26.87 6.61 6.27
N LEU A 531 -27.33 7.79 5.83
CA LEU A 531 -28.55 8.41 6.35
C LEU A 531 -29.78 7.54 6.12
N TYR A 532 -29.90 6.90 4.95
CA TYR A 532 -30.96 5.95 4.65
C TYR A 532 -30.91 4.74 5.59
N GLY A 533 -29.71 4.22 5.89
CA GLY A 533 -29.55 3.14 6.88
C GLY A 533 -29.97 3.53 8.31
N CYS A 534 -29.99 4.83 8.64
CA CYS A 534 -30.43 5.35 9.94
C CYS A 534 -31.92 5.72 9.98
N TYR A 535 -32.45 6.31 8.90
CA TYR A 535 -33.74 7.00 8.89
C TYR A 535 -34.70 6.52 7.79
N GLY A 536 -34.30 5.55 6.96
CA GLY A 536 -35.08 5.09 5.81
C GLY A 536 -35.40 6.22 4.83
N ASN A 537 -36.62 6.25 4.32
CA ASN A 537 -37.06 7.26 3.35
C ASN A 537 -36.99 8.71 3.88
N ALA A 538 -37.07 8.92 5.20
CA ALA A 538 -36.99 10.26 5.79
C ALA A 538 -35.63 10.92 5.52
N ALA A 539 -34.57 10.14 5.25
CA ALA A 539 -33.25 10.65 4.90
C ALA A 539 -33.25 11.62 3.70
N LEU A 540 -34.17 11.42 2.75
CA LEU A 540 -34.27 12.22 1.52
C LEU A 540 -34.89 13.60 1.77
N GLU A 541 -35.54 13.78 2.91
CA GLU A 541 -36.20 15.02 3.32
C GLU A 541 -35.32 15.87 4.25
N MET A 542 -34.19 15.33 4.73
CA MET A 542 -33.24 16.00 5.63
C MET A 542 -32.36 17.04 4.90
N THR A 543 -32.99 17.99 4.20
CA THR A 543 -32.31 19.05 3.42
C THR A 543 -31.56 20.07 4.26
N ASP A 544 -31.69 20.00 5.58
CA ASP A 544 -30.86 20.72 6.54
C ASP A 544 -29.42 20.19 6.58
N LEU A 545 -29.18 18.97 6.08
CA LEU A 545 -27.84 18.40 5.95
C LEU A 545 -27.26 18.64 4.55
N ALA A 546 -26.02 19.11 4.50
CA ALA A 546 -25.29 19.44 3.26
C ALA A 546 -25.36 18.36 2.15
N PRO A 547 -25.14 17.05 2.40
CA PRO A 547 -25.16 16.07 1.32
C PRO A 547 -26.54 15.84 0.71
N VAL A 548 -27.62 16.04 1.48
CA VAL A 548 -29.00 15.94 0.96
C VAL A 548 -29.36 17.21 0.19
N GLN A 549 -28.97 18.38 0.70
CA GLN A 549 -29.15 19.67 0.04
C GLN A 549 -28.44 19.75 -1.32
N ALA A 550 -27.31 19.06 -1.47
CA ALA A 550 -26.53 19.03 -2.70
C ALA A 550 -27.28 18.39 -3.89
N PHE A 551 -28.35 17.63 -3.64
CA PHE A 551 -29.17 17.03 -4.69
C PHE A 551 -30.40 17.89 -5.03
N SER A 552 -30.69 18.03 -6.32
CA SER A 552 -31.93 18.65 -6.76
C SER A 552 -33.16 17.84 -6.28
N PRO A 553 -34.35 18.45 -6.16
CA PRO A 553 -35.56 17.71 -5.80
C PRO A 553 -35.85 16.52 -6.72
N SER A 554 -35.60 16.65 -8.03
CA SER A 554 -35.78 15.55 -8.99
C SER A 554 -34.77 14.41 -8.78
N GLN A 555 -33.51 14.74 -8.48
CA GLN A 555 -32.49 13.74 -8.15
C GLN A 555 -32.86 12.97 -6.88
N ARG A 556 -33.35 13.66 -5.84
CA ARG A 556 -33.80 13.01 -4.60
C ARG A 556 -34.95 12.04 -4.83
N THR A 557 -35.94 12.39 -5.64
CA THR A 557 -37.04 11.48 -6.00
C THR A 557 -36.53 10.22 -6.73
N ILE A 558 -35.53 10.36 -7.61
CA ILE A 558 -34.93 9.20 -8.30
C ILE A 558 -34.17 8.32 -7.31
N LEU A 559 -33.33 8.92 -6.45
CA LEU A 559 -32.54 8.21 -5.46
C LEU A 559 -33.43 7.49 -4.43
N GLN A 560 -34.55 8.09 -4.04
CA GLN A 560 -35.55 7.44 -3.19
C GLN A 560 -36.10 6.16 -3.83
N LYS A 561 -36.47 6.22 -5.12
CA LYS A 561 -36.96 5.04 -5.87
C LYS A 561 -35.88 3.97 -6.01
N MET A 562 -34.63 4.37 -6.24
CA MET A 562 -33.50 3.45 -6.31
C MET A 562 -33.30 2.71 -4.97
N LEU A 563 -33.25 3.45 -3.86
CA LEU A 563 -33.04 2.88 -2.52
C LEU A 563 -34.20 1.99 -2.10
N ALA A 564 -35.45 2.45 -2.26
CA ALA A 564 -36.64 1.69 -1.88
C ALA A 564 -36.85 0.44 -2.74
N GLY A 565 -36.48 0.49 -4.03
CA GLY A 565 -36.60 -0.62 -4.96
C GLY A 565 -35.33 -1.46 -5.13
N THR A 566 -34.29 -1.20 -4.33
CA THR A 566 -32.96 -1.83 -4.42
C THR A 566 -32.33 -1.84 -5.83
N ILE A 567 -32.58 -0.79 -6.61
CA ILE A 567 -32.12 -0.66 -8.01
C ILE A 567 -30.77 0.03 -8.06
N ASN A 568 -29.73 -0.69 -8.50
CA ASN A 568 -28.35 -0.18 -8.60
C ASN A 568 -27.86 0.42 -7.26
N THR A 569 -28.13 -0.30 -6.18
CA THR A 569 -27.77 0.05 -4.79
C THR A 569 -27.06 -1.14 -4.14
N PRO A 570 -25.87 -1.54 -4.60
CA PRO A 570 -25.13 -2.63 -3.97
C PRO A 570 -24.87 -2.30 -2.50
N LEU A 571 -24.88 -3.34 -1.66
CA LEU A 571 -24.55 -3.21 -0.24
C LEU A 571 -23.03 -3.23 -0.06
N THR A 572 -22.56 -2.39 0.85
CA THR A 572 -21.15 -2.34 1.24
C THR A 572 -20.95 -2.30 2.75
N SER A 573 -19.88 -2.92 3.22
CA SER A 573 -19.32 -2.77 4.56
C SER A 573 -18.07 -1.86 4.56
N SER A 574 -17.81 -1.13 3.48
CA SER A 574 -16.58 -0.35 3.31
C SER A 574 -16.43 0.79 4.32
N VAL A 575 -15.30 0.78 5.04
CA VAL A 575 -14.86 1.89 5.87
C VAL A 575 -14.44 3.08 4.99
N GLY A 576 -13.83 2.87 3.82
CA GLY A 576 -13.54 3.97 2.89
C GLY A 576 -14.81 4.73 2.44
N ARG A 577 -15.92 4.02 2.19
CA ARG A 577 -17.22 4.66 1.87
C ARG A 577 -17.86 5.31 3.08
N LEU A 578 -17.63 4.78 4.29
CA LEU A 578 -18.01 5.42 5.55
C LEU A 578 -17.27 6.76 5.74
N PHE A 579 -15.95 6.80 5.49
CA PHE A 579 -15.15 8.03 5.47
C PHE A 579 -15.70 9.06 4.47
N ASP A 580 -15.97 8.63 3.23
CA ASP A 580 -16.55 9.51 2.21
C ASP A 580 -17.91 10.09 2.66
N GLY A 581 -18.77 9.25 3.24
CA GLY A 581 -20.07 9.68 3.73
C GLY A 581 -19.98 10.68 4.88
N VAL A 582 -19.07 10.46 5.84
CA VAL A 582 -18.83 11.41 6.94
C VAL A 582 -18.21 12.71 6.42
N ALA A 583 -17.23 12.64 5.52
CA ALA A 583 -16.64 13.84 4.91
C ALA A 583 -17.68 14.71 4.19
N ALA A 584 -18.66 14.08 3.53
CA ALA A 584 -19.77 14.80 2.89
C ALA A 584 -20.78 15.36 3.90
N LEU A 585 -21.05 14.68 5.03
CA LEU A 585 -21.88 15.20 6.13
C LEU A 585 -21.30 16.47 6.75
N LEU A 586 -19.97 16.57 6.83
CA LEU A 586 -19.23 17.73 7.34
C LEU A 586 -19.02 18.83 6.28
N ASP A 587 -19.60 18.65 5.09
CA ASP A 587 -19.46 19.54 3.93
C ASP A 587 -18.01 19.78 3.47
N LEU A 588 -17.11 18.82 3.69
CA LEU A 588 -15.73 18.90 3.22
C LEU A 588 -15.65 18.67 1.71
N HIS A 589 -16.35 17.63 1.23
CA HIS A 589 -16.40 17.25 -0.18
C HIS A 589 -17.71 16.55 -0.52
N GLN A 590 -18.52 17.17 -1.40
CA GLN A 590 -19.70 16.53 -2.00
C GLN A 590 -19.35 15.73 -3.26
N THR A 591 -18.30 16.15 -3.97
CA THR A 591 -17.70 15.50 -5.13
C THR A 591 -16.18 15.52 -5.02
N ILE A 592 -15.52 14.56 -5.67
CA ILE A 592 -14.05 14.43 -5.68
C ILE A 592 -13.50 14.32 -7.10
N SER A 593 -12.24 14.71 -7.28
CA SER A 593 -11.51 14.63 -8.55
C SER A 593 -10.46 13.52 -8.58
N PHE A 594 -10.16 12.89 -7.44
CA PHE A 594 -9.31 11.71 -7.35
C PHE A 594 -9.71 10.82 -6.16
N GLU A 595 -9.38 9.54 -6.26
CA GLU A 595 -9.69 8.53 -5.24
C GLU A 595 -9.07 8.88 -3.88
N GLY A 596 -9.86 8.77 -2.80
CA GLY A 596 -9.42 9.03 -1.43
C GLY A 596 -9.42 10.50 -1.01
N GLN A 597 -9.75 11.44 -1.90
CA GLN A 597 -9.70 12.88 -1.59
C GLN A 597 -10.56 13.28 -0.38
N ALA A 598 -11.79 12.74 -0.27
CA ALA A 598 -12.69 13.06 0.84
C ALA A 598 -12.21 12.45 2.16
N ALA A 599 -11.71 11.21 2.14
CA ALA A 599 -11.10 10.58 3.30
C ALA A 599 -9.87 11.36 3.80
N MET A 600 -8.98 11.79 2.90
CA MET A 600 -7.84 12.64 3.23
C MET A 600 -8.28 13.98 3.83
N ALA A 601 -9.31 14.63 3.26
CA ALA A 601 -9.83 15.88 3.82
C ALA A 601 -10.38 15.70 5.25
N LEU A 602 -11.01 14.55 5.52
CA LEU A 602 -11.51 14.23 6.86
C LEU A 602 -10.37 13.98 7.85
N GLU A 603 -9.31 13.28 7.43
CA GLU A 603 -8.08 13.11 8.22
C GLU A 603 -7.44 14.47 8.55
N PHE A 604 -7.30 15.34 7.56
CA PHE A 604 -6.71 16.68 7.75
C PHE A 604 -7.54 17.54 8.69
N ALA A 605 -8.86 17.43 8.66
CA ALA A 605 -9.74 18.11 9.60
C ALA A 605 -9.54 17.58 11.04
N ALA A 606 -9.33 16.28 11.21
CA ALA A 606 -9.12 15.67 12.52
C ALA A 606 -7.77 16.03 13.16
N ALA A 607 -6.73 16.23 12.34
CA ALA A 607 -5.33 16.40 12.80
C ALA A 607 -5.11 17.58 13.76
N ALA A 608 -6.01 18.57 13.77
CA ALA A 608 -5.90 19.76 14.63
C ALA A 608 -6.57 19.60 16.01
N THR A 609 -7.14 18.44 16.34
CA THR A 609 -7.94 18.28 17.56
C THR A 609 -7.74 16.90 18.20
N GLU A 610 -7.32 16.89 19.46
CA GLU A 610 -7.28 15.67 20.27
C GLU A 610 -8.61 15.45 20.99
N VAL A 611 -9.05 14.19 21.08
CA VAL A 611 -10.25 13.79 21.79
C VAL A 611 -10.00 12.51 22.58
N SER A 612 -10.58 12.42 23.78
CA SER A 612 -10.44 11.25 24.65
C SER A 612 -11.48 10.16 24.39
N GLN A 613 -12.61 10.51 23.75
CA GLN A 613 -13.73 9.60 23.54
C GLN A 613 -14.38 9.81 22.18
N GLY A 614 -14.71 8.69 21.51
CA GLY A 614 -15.46 8.68 20.27
C GLY A 614 -16.97 8.92 20.43
N TYR A 615 -17.71 8.47 19.42
CA TYR A 615 -19.16 8.34 19.42
C TYR A 615 -19.57 6.94 19.89
N GLY A 616 -20.84 6.78 20.28
CA GLY A 616 -21.39 5.47 20.61
C GLY A 616 -21.53 4.58 19.37
N PHE A 617 -21.35 3.28 19.57
CA PHE A 617 -21.64 2.22 18.60
C PHE A 617 -22.09 0.95 19.35
N ALA A 618 -22.66 0.00 18.63
CA ALA A 618 -23.03 -1.30 19.17
C ALA A 618 -22.35 -2.42 18.37
N VAL A 619 -22.18 -3.57 19.01
CA VAL A 619 -21.68 -4.79 18.37
C VAL A 619 -22.71 -5.89 18.63
N SER A 620 -23.13 -6.62 17.60
CA SER A 620 -24.13 -7.70 17.72
C SER A 620 -23.52 -9.06 18.06
N ASP A 621 -24.26 -9.89 18.80
CA ASP A 621 -24.01 -11.33 18.95
C ASP A 621 -24.95 -12.19 18.06
N PRO A 622 -24.55 -13.39 17.60
CA PRO A 622 -23.22 -14.03 17.68
C PRO A 622 -22.39 -13.87 16.37
N LEU A 623 -21.17 -14.42 16.36
CA LEU A 623 -20.19 -14.38 15.25
C LEU A 623 -20.80 -14.64 13.83
N PRO A 624 -20.36 -13.91 12.78
CA PRO A 624 -19.43 -12.79 12.81
C PRO A 624 -20.01 -11.56 13.51
N TYR A 625 -19.20 -10.88 14.30
CA TYR A 625 -19.61 -9.65 14.99
C TYR A 625 -19.94 -8.55 13.97
N MET A 626 -21.12 -7.96 14.06
CA MET A 626 -21.48 -6.81 13.23
C MET A 626 -21.36 -5.52 14.04
N ILE A 627 -20.47 -4.63 13.60
CA ILE A 627 -20.32 -3.28 14.16
C ILE A 627 -21.43 -2.40 13.58
N ASP A 628 -22.35 -1.98 14.45
CA ASP A 628 -23.41 -1.05 14.09
C ASP A 628 -22.95 0.40 14.21
N TRP A 629 -22.64 1.01 13.06
CA TRP A 629 -22.20 2.40 12.93
C TRP A 629 -23.35 3.42 13.04
N ARG A 630 -24.62 2.99 13.03
CA ARG A 630 -25.78 3.91 13.00
C ARG A 630 -25.79 4.92 14.17
N PRO A 631 -25.53 4.52 15.44
CA PRO A 631 -25.53 5.49 16.54
C PRO A 631 -24.49 6.61 16.34
N MET A 632 -23.32 6.28 15.79
CA MET A 632 -22.28 7.26 15.45
C MET A 632 -22.77 8.21 14.35
N VAL A 633 -23.33 7.71 13.25
CA VAL A 633 -23.81 8.58 12.15
C VAL A 633 -24.98 9.47 12.58
N GLN A 634 -25.89 8.95 13.42
CA GLN A 634 -26.99 9.75 13.99
C GLN A 634 -26.45 10.88 14.87
N ALA A 635 -25.43 10.61 15.70
CA ALA A 635 -24.77 11.62 16.52
C ALA A 635 -24.02 12.66 15.66
N ILE A 636 -23.31 12.23 14.61
CA ILE A 636 -22.64 13.13 13.66
C ILE A 636 -23.66 14.06 12.98
N ALA A 637 -24.78 13.53 12.50
CA ALA A 637 -25.83 14.34 11.88
C ALA A 637 -26.41 15.39 12.85
N GLN A 638 -26.53 15.04 14.13
CA GLN A 638 -26.95 15.96 15.17
C GLN A 638 -25.90 17.04 15.47
N ASP A 639 -24.63 16.66 15.57
CA ASP A 639 -23.52 17.61 15.77
C ASP A 639 -23.43 18.60 14.60
N CYS A 640 -23.64 18.15 13.36
CA CYS A 640 -23.73 19.04 12.19
C CYS A 640 -24.87 20.07 12.34
N ARG A 641 -26.06 19.67 12.80
CA ARG A 641 -27.19 20.58 13.03
C ARG A 641 -26.92 21.58 14.14
N GLN A 642 -26.16 21.17 15.15
CA GLN A 642 -25.78 22.03 16.28
C GLN A 642 -24.62 22.97 15.93
N GLY A 643 -24.04 22.87 14.73
CA GLY A 643 -22.93 23.71 14.30
C GLY A 643 -21.61 23.36 15.00
N VAL A 644 -21.45 22.12 15.46
CA VAL A 644 -20.17 21.64 16.01
C VAL A 644 -19.10 21.69 14.92
N SER A 645 -17.88 22.12 15.27
CA SER A 645 -16.80 22.27 14.30
C SER A 645 -16.48 20.95 13.57
N PRO A 646 -16.27 20.96 12.23
CA PRO A 646 -15.88 19.77 11.49
C PRO A 646 -14.63 19.07 12.03
N ALA A 647 -13.66 19.82 12.55
CA ALA A 647 -12.44 19.26 13.13
C ALA A 647 -12.73 18.35 14.34
N LEU A 648 -13.56 18.81 15.27
CA LEU A 648 -13.96 18.02 16.45
C LEU A 648 -14.75 16.77 16.05
N ILE A 649 -15.70 16.89 15.12
CA ILE A 649 -16.49 15.74 14.64
C ILE A 649 -15.58 14.71 13.96
N ALA A 650 -14.66 15.16 13.10
CA ALA A 650 -13.70 14.30 12.43
C ALA A 650 -12.78 13.58 13.44
N ALA A 651 -12.27 14.29 14.46
CA ALA A 651 -11.45 13.68 15.50
C ALA A 651 -12.22 12.59 16.28
N ARG A 652 -13.48 12.85 16.69
CA ARG A 652 -14.33 11.87 17.36
C ARG A 652 -14.62 10.67 16.46
N PHE A 653 -14.88 10.88 15.18
CA PHE A 653 -15.07 9.80 14.21
C PHE A 653 -13.84 8.86 14.15
N HIS A 654 -12.63 9.41 13.98
CA HIS A 654 -11.41 8.61 13.95
C HIS A 654 -11.17 7.87 15.26
N ARG A 655 -11.40 8.52 16.42
CA ARG A 655 -11.31 7.88 17.74
C ARG A 655 -12.29 6.70 17.86
N THR A 656 -13.51 6.85 17.34
CA THR A 656 -14.54 5.80 17.37
C THR A 656 -14.07 4.55 16.61
N LEU A 657 -13.43 4.71 15.45
CA LEU A 657 -12.90 3.58 14.69
C LEU A 657 -11.83 2.82 15.46
N GLY A 658 -10.94 3.54 16.16
CA GLY A 658 -9.96 2.91 17.06
C GLY A 658 -10.63 2.12 18.20
N GLU A 659 -11.66 2.71 18.82
CA GLU A 659 -12.45 2.05 19.88
C GLU A 659 -13.19 0.79 19.38
N MET A 660 -13.66 0.78 18.12
CA MET A 660 -14.25 -0.39 17.48
C MET A 660 -13.24 -1.52 17.29
N ILE A 661 -12.01 -1.21 16.87
CA ILE A 661 -10.93 -2.21 16.78
C ILE A 661 -10.66 -2.83 18.15
N GLU A 662 -10.51 -2.00 19.18
CA GLU A 662 -10.29 -2.47 20.55
C GLU A 662 -11.45 -3.34 21.06
N ALA A 663 -12.70 -2.98 20.75
CA ALA A 663 -13.88 -3.74 21.16
C ALA A 663 -13.90 -5.14 20.54
N ILE A 664 -13.67 -5.26 19.22
CA ILE A 664 -13.60 -6.57 18.56
C ILE A 664 -12.43 -7.40 19.07
N ALA A 665 -11.26 -6.80 19.24
CA ALA A 665 -10.10 -7.51 19.78
C ALA A 665 -10.37 -8.08 21.18
N ARG A 666 -11.02 -7.30 22.07
CA ARG A 666 -11.42 -7.75 23.41
C ARG A 666 -12.46 -8.88 23.35
N LEU A 667 -13.46 -8.78 22.47
CA LEU A 667 -14.46 -9.83 22.32
C LEU A 667 -13.80 -11.15 21.90
N LEU A 668 -12.93 -11.12 20.89
CA LEU A 668 -12.24 -12.32 20.39
C LEU A 668 -11.26 -12.96 21.39
N ASP A 669 -10.82 -12.21 22.40
CA ASP A 669 -9.94 -12.70 23.47
C ASP A 669 -10.74 -13.19 24.70
N ASP A 670 -12.08 -13.05 24.70
CA ASP A 670 -12.93 -13.47 25.83
C ASP A 670 -12.99 -15.01 25.94
N PRO A 671 -12.53 -15.60 27.07
CA PRO A 671 -12.60 -17.04 27.30
C PRO A 671 -14.02 -17.63 27.18
N GLN A 672 -15.07 -16.83 27.45
CA GLN A 672 -16.46 -17.28 27.38
C GLN A 672 -16.92 -17.59 25.95
N GLN A 673 -16.26 -17.06 24.91
CA GLN A 673 -16.53 -17.45 23.52
C GLN A 673 -16.27 -18.94 23.24
N HIS A 674 -15.52 -19.65 24.09
CA HIS A 674 -15.31 -21.09 23.97
C HIS A 674 -16.53 -21.92 24.46
N ARG A 675 -17.58 -21.28 25.00
CA ARG A 675 -18.79 -21.94 25.53
C ARG A 675 -20.08 -21.17 25.16
N PRO A 676 -20.37 -20.94 23.87
CA PRO A 676 -21.56 -20.19 23.47
C PRO A 676 -22.83 -20.99 23.81
N ALA A 677 -23.87 -20.31 24.30
CA ALA A 677 -25.21 -20.89 24.31
C ALA A 677 -25.81 -20.84 22.90
N PHE A 678 -26.54 -21.88 22.54
CA PHE A 678 -27.10 -22.02 21.19
C PHE A 678 -28.30 -21.09 20.95
N ALA A 679 -29.22 -20.99 21.91
CA ALA A 679 -30.41 -20.16 21.82
C ALA A 679 -30.97 -19.80 23.21
N PRO A 680 -31.78 -18.73 23.33
CA PRO A 680 -32.57 -18.45 24.52
C PRO A 680 -33.50 -19.63 24.90
N PRO A 681 -33.74 -19.85 26.21
CA PRO A 681 -33.34 -18.99 27.32
C PRO A 681 -31.87 -19.16 27.73
N ILE A 682 -31.26 -18.04 28.14
CA ILE A 682 -29.88 -17.93 28.61
C ILE A 682 -29.89 -17.17 29.93
N LEU A 683 -29.14 -17.65 30.92
CA LEU A 683 -28.84 -16.97 32.17
C LEU A 683 -27.37 -16.54 32.18
N GLU A 684 -27.12 -15.27 32.48
CA GLU A 684 -25.78 -14.76 32.80
C GLU A 684 -25.69 -14.48 34.31
N ASP A 685 -24.75 -15.12 34.99
CA ASP A 685 -24.52 -14.97 36.43
C ASP A 685 -23.04 -15.18 36.77
N ASP A 686 -22.42 -14.23 37.50
CA ASP A 686 -21.00 -14.24 37.90
C ASP A 686 -20.00 -14.57 36.78
N GLY A 687 -20.21 -14.01 35.58
CA GLY A 687 -19.36 -14.27 34.42
C GLY A 687 -19.47 -15.70 33.88
N ARG A 688 -20.60 -16.37 34.13
CA ARG A 688 -20.95 -17.67 33.54
C ARG A 688 -22.20 -17.51 32.69
N LEU A 689 -22.13 -18.03 31.48
CA LEU A 689 -23.25 -18.12 30.57
C LEU A 689 -23.83 -19.54 30.61
N ILE A 690 -25.09 -19.68 31.03
CA ILE A 690 -25.80 -20.95 31.20
C ILE A 690 -26.99 -20.95 30.24
N GLY A 691 -26.90 -21.76 29.18
CA GLY A 691 -28.02 -22.00 28.27
C GLY A 691 -28.85 -23.22 28.68
N GLU A 692 -29.99 -23.41 28.00
CA GLU A 692 -30.99 -24.47 28.22
C GLU A 692 -31.80 -24.33 29.52
N THR A 693 -33.13 -24.30 29.42
CA THR A 693 -34.04 -24.14 30.57
C THR A 693 -33.75 -25.14 31.69
N ALA A 694 -33.53 -26.41 31.36
CA ALA A 694 -33.27 -27.45 32.36
C ALA A 694 -31.98 -27.20 33.15
N ASN A 695 -30.94 -26.69 32.50
CA ASN A 695 -29.64 -26.41 33.11
C ASN A 695 -29.66 -25.11 33.91
N ILE A 696 -30.40 -24.10 33.43
CA ILE A 696 -30.70 -22.87 34.17
C ILE A 696 -31.44 -23.22 35.48
N LEU A 697 -32.48 -24.04 35.40
CA LEU A 697 -33.24 -24.48 36.58
C LEU A 697 -32.40 -25.34 37.53
N PHE A 698 -31.51 -26.19 37.01
CA PHE A 698 -30.57 -26.95 37.84
C PHE A 698 -29.64 -26.03 38.64
N PHE A 699 -29.12 -24.98 38.00
CA PHE A 699 -28.24 -24.00 38.62
C PHE A 699 -28.97 -23.11 39.65
N LEU A 700 -30.14 -22.59 39.29
CA LEU A 700 -30.94 -21.73 40.16
C LEU A 700 -31.60 -22.52 41.29
N GLY A 701 -32.00 -23.76 41.05
CA GLY A 701 -32.68 -24.62 42.01
C GLY A 701 -31.90 -24.79 43.31
N GLU A 702 -30.58 -25.06 43.21
CA GLU A 702 -29.70 -25.14 44.37
C GLU A 702 -29.64 -23.81 45.15
N ARG A 703 -29.58 -22.68 44.44
CA ARG A 703 -29.42 -21.36 45.05
C ARG A 703 -30.68 -20.84 45.74
N HIS A 704 -31.84 -21.27 45.29
CA HIS A 704 -33.13 -20.80 45.79
C HIS A 704 -33.85 -21.82 46.69
N GLY A 705 -33.22 -22.94 47.04
CA GLY A 705 -33.86 -23.99 47.85
C GLY A 705 -34.98 -24.71 47.12
N LEU A 706 -34.93 -24.76 45.78
CA LEU A 706 -35.87 -25.48 44.91
C LEU A 706 -35.22 -26.73 44.31
N ALA A 707 -34.22 -27.28 45.00
CA ALA A 707 -33.58 -28.55 44.66
C ALA A 707 -33.18 -29.27 45.95
N PRO A 708 -33.20 -30.61 45.98
CA PRO A 708 -32.74 -31.38 47.12
C PRO A 708 -31.31 -31.01 47.53
N GLY A 709 -30.97 -31.13 48.82
CA GLY A 709 -29.58 -30.93 49.27
C GLY A 709 -28.64 -32.07 48.86
N ASP A 710 -29.18 -33.30 48.76
CA ASP A 710 -28.42 -34.49 48.39
C ASP A 710 -28.07 -34.50 46.88
N PRO A 711 -26.79 -34.68 46.49
CA PRO A 711 -26.39 -34.70 45.09
C PRO A 711 -27.09 -35.76 44.23
N ALA A 712 -27.38 -36.96 44.76
CA ALA A 712 -28.02 -38.01 43.97
C ALA A 712 -29.47 -37.63 43.64
N ASP A 713 -30.21 -37.13 44.64
CA ASP A 713 -31.56 -36.59 44.44
C ASP A 713 -31.56 -35.38 43.49
N ARG A 714 -30.55 -34.51 43.55
CA ARG A 714 -30.43 -33.37 42.62
C ARG A 714 -30.28 -33.81 41.17
N PHE A 715 -29.41 -34.79 40.89
CA PHE A 715 -29.27 -35.34 39.54
C PHE A 715 -30.55 -36.04 39.08
N TRP A 716 -31.27 -36.68 40.01
CA TRP A 716 -32.55 -37.30 39.71
C TRP A 716 -33.63 -36.27 39.35
N VAL A 717 -33.77 -35.18 40.12
CA VAL A 717 -34.65 -34.06 39.77
C VAL A 717 -34.28 -33.47 38.40
N HIS A 718 -32.98 -33.34 38.11
CA HIS A 718 -32.53 -32.83 36.81
C HIS A 718 -32.91 -33.77 35.66
N GLN A 719 -32.78 -35.09 35.85
CA GLN A 719 -33.24 -36.07 34.88
C GLN A 719 -34.75 -35.97 34.63
N ILE A 720 -35.54 -35.74 35.69
CA ILE A 720 -36.98 -35.51 35.54
C ILE A 720 -37.22 -34.25 34.71
N GLN A 721 -36.53 -33.15 35.02
CA GLN A 721 -36.66 -31.89 34.29
C GLN A 721 -36.30 -32.03 32.81
N LEU A 722 -35.24 -32.76 32.46
CA LEU A 722 -34.90 -33.06 31.06
C LEU A 722 -36.02 -33.82 30.35
N THR A 723 -36.64 -34.78 31.04
CA THR A 723 -37.79 -35.53 30.51
C THR A 723 -39.04 -34.64 30.36
N LEU A 724 -39.24 -33.68 31.27
CA LEU A 724 -40.31 -32.69 31.15
C LEU A 724 -40.06 -31.73 29.97
N SER A 725 -38.80 -31.38 29.68
CA SER A 725 -38.43 -30.61 28.49
C SER A 725 -38.80 -31.36 27.20
N ASP A 726 -38.58 -32.68 27.13
CA ASP A 726 -39.03 -33.51 26.00
C ASP A 726 -40.56 -33.47 25.83
N LEU A 727 -41.31 -33.54 26.93
CA LEU A 727 -42.78 -33.43 26.91
C LEU A 727 -43.24 -32.08 26.34
N VAL A 728 -42.60 -30.97 26.74
CA VAL A 728 -42.90 -29.63 26.20
C VAL A 728 -42.61 -29.58 24.70
N MET A 729 -41.49 -30.14 24.26
CA MET A 729 -41.14 -30.18 22.84
C MET A 729 -42.16 -30.99 22.04
N GLU A 730 -42.55 -32.17 22.52
CA GLU A 730 -43.56 -32.99 21.84
C GLU A 730 -44.94 -32.33 21.79
N ALA A 731 -45.29 -31.53 22.80
CA ALA A 731 -46.49 -30.70 22.77
C ALA A 731 -46.36 -29.58 21.73
N HIS A 732 -45.22 -28.90 21.65
CA HIS A 732 -44.93 -27.87 20.65
C HIS A 732 -45.00 -28.43 19.21
N ASP A 733 -44.46 -29.63 18.98
CA ASP A 733 -44.48 -30.29 17.66
C ASP A 733 -45.90 -30.57 17.15
N THR A 734 -46.91 -30.60 18.03
CA THR A 734 -48.31 -30.72 17.59
C THR A 734 -48.76 -29.51 16.76
N HIS A 735 -48.04 -28.39 16.84
CA HIS A 735 -48.24 -27.18 16.04
C HIS A 735 -47.22 -27.08 14.90
N HIS A 736 -45.94 -27.38 15.14
CA HIS A 736 -44.86 -27.32 14.13
C HIS A 736 -44.13 -28.67 13.94
N PRO A 737 -44.76 -29.65 13.28
CA PRO A 737 -44.25 -31.02 13.21
C PRO A 737 -43.12 -31.25 12.19
N ILE A 738 -42.95 -30.36 11.21
CA ILE A 738 -41.93 -30.49 10.15
C ILE A 738 -40.81 -29.48 10.35
N SER A 739 -41.16 -28.22 10.54
CA SER A 739 -40.21 -27.12 10.71
C SER A 739 -40.86 -26.00 11.53
N SER A 740 -40.09 -25.39 12.43
CA SER A 740 -40.50 -24.19 13.16
C SER A 740 -40.46 -22.92 12.30
N ALA A 741 -39.84 -22.96 11.12
CA ALA A 741 -39.77 -21.83 10.20
C ALA A 741 -40.94 -21.77 9.21
N ASP A 742 -41.64 -22.89 8.99
CA ASP A 742 -42.77 -22.94 8.05
C ASP A 742 -44.06 -22.50 8.75
N HIS A 743 -44.96 -21.85 8.01
CA HIS A 743 -46.26 -21.45 8.55
C HIS A 743 -47.12 -22.66 8.92
N TYR A 744 -47.95 -22.52 9.95
CA TYR A 744 -48.82 -23.61 10.43
C TYR A 744 -49.74 -24.13 9.33
N GLU A 745 -50.25 -23.23 8.50
CA GLU A 745 -51.15 -23.49 7.37
C GLU A 745 -50.58 -24.53 6.40
N ASP A 746 -49.26 -24.53 6.23
CA ASP A 746 -48.54 -25.40 5.30
C ASP A 746 -48.27 -26.80 5.88
N GLN A 747 -48.50 -26.99 7.19
CA GLN A 747 -48.16 -28.23 7.93
C GLN A 747 -49.38 -28.91 8.59
N ARG A 748 -50.61 -28.45 8.31
CA ARG A 748 -51.83 -28.82 9.07
C ARG A 748 -52.11 -30.32 9.14
N GLU A 749 -51.87 -31.06 8.05
CA GLU A 749 -52.12 -32.51 8.02
C GLU A 749 -51.14 -33.27 8.93
N ALA A 750 -49.85 -32.94 8.83
CA ALA A 750 -48.81 -33.46 9.70
C ALA A 750 -49.08 -33.08 11.18
N ALA A 751 -49.55 -31.85 11.43
CA ALA A 751 -49.84 -31.35 12.77
C ALA A 751 -50.99 -32.15 13.39
N ARG A 752 -52.04 -32.45 12.61
CA ARG A 752 -53.15 -33.30 13.05
C ARG A 752 -52.71 -34.73 13.37
N ALA A 753 -51.84 -35.31 12.56
CA ALA A 753 -51.29 -36.64 12.82
C ALA A 753 -50.45 -36.65 14.10
N ARG A 754 -49.56 -35.66 14.27
CA ARG A 754 -48.71 -35.48 15.46
C ARG A 754 -49.54 -35.28 16.72
N ALA A 755 -50.55 -34.40 16.70
CA ALA A 755 -51.47 -34.17 17.81
C ALA A 755 -52.28 -35.42 18.18
N THR A 756 -52.63 -36.25 17.20
CA THR A 756 -53.32 -37.52 17.47
C THR A 756 -52.40 -38.50 18.19
N ALA A 757 -51.18 -38.70 17.70
CA ALA A 757 -50.19 -39.57 18.35
C ALA A 757 -49.79 -39.05 19.75
N PHE A 758 -49.66 -37.73 19.91
CA PHE A 758 -49.33 -37.13 21.19
C PHE A 758 -50.41 -37.43 22.25
N ARG A 759 -51.69 -37.21 21.92
CA ARG A 759 -52.81 -37.47 22.84
C ARG A 759 -53.02 -38.95 23.18
N THR A 760 -52.87 -39.84 22.19
CA THR A 760 -53.22 -41.26 22.39
C THR A 760 -52.06 -42.12 22.89
N LEU A 761 -50.81 -41.73 22.63
CA LEU A 761 -49.62 -42.53 22.96
C LEU A 761 -48.69 -41.85 23.96
N ARG A 762 -48.45 -40.54 23.82
CA ARG A 762 -47.38 -39.85 24.55
C ARG A 762 -47.87 -39.27 25.87
N MET A 763 -48.95 -38.48 25.87
CA MET A 763 -49.54 -37.94 27.10
C MET A 763 -49.84 -39.02 28.15
N PRO A 764 -50.45 -40.19 27.81
CA PRO A 764 -50.68 -41.25 28.79
C PRO A 764 -49.38 -41.85 29.33
N LYS A 765 -48.35 -41.97 28.50
CA LYS A 765 -47.04 -42.51 28.90
C LYS A 765 -46.34 -41.58 29.91
N TYR A 766 -46.33 -40.28 29.64
CA TYR A 766 -45.77 -39.28 30.57
C TYR A 766 -46.57 -39.22 31.87
N ALA A 767 -47.90 -39.17 31.81
CA ALA A 767 -48.75 -39.13 33.00
C ALA A 767 -48.54 -40.37 33.90
N ALA A 768 -48.51 -41.57 33.32
CA ALA A 768 -48.28 -42.80 34.07
C ALA A 768 -46.86 -42.90 34.66
N TRP A 769 -45.86 -42.33 33.98
CA TRP A 769 -44.48 -42.29 34.49
C TRP A 769 -44.35 -41.30 35.65
N LEU A 770 -44.92 -40.10 35.54
CA LEU A 770 -44.92 -39.10 36.61
C LEU A 770 -45.72 -39.57 37.83
N ASP A 771 -46.89 -40.17 37.65
CA ASP A 771 -47.69 -40.72 38.75
C ASP A 771 -46.94 -41.86 39.47
N ARG A 772 -46.13 -42.65 38.75
CA ARG A 772 -45.25 -43.66 39.36
C ARG A 772 -44.15 -43.03 40.21
N ILE A 773 -43.56 -41.93 39.76
CA ILE A 773 -42.55 -41.19 40.54
C ILE A 773 -43.18 -40.65 41.81
N LEU A 774 -44.33 -39.98 41.70
CA LEU A 774 -45.07 -39.45 42.86
C LEU A 774 -45.49 -40.55 43.83
N ALA A 775 -45.93 -41.71 43.33
CA ALA A 775 -46.27 -42.85 44.18
C ALA A 775 -45.05 -43.52 44.82
N GLY A 776 -43.85 -43.34 44.25
CA GLY A 776 -42.60 -43.93 44.71
C GLY A 776 -41.79 -43.04 45.65
N ASN A 777 -42.17 -41.77 45.84
CA ASN A 777 -41.54 -40.90 46.83
C ASN A 777 -42.06 -41.25 48.23
N ASP A 778 -41.21 -41.82 49.08
CA ASP A 778 -41.53 -42.20 50.45
C ASP A 778 -41.46 -41.02 51.44
N ARG A 779 -40.92 -39.88 50.99
CA ARG A 779 -40.73 -38.66 51.79
C ARG A 779 -41.84 -37.62 51.61
N SER A 780 -42.61 -37.69 50.53
CA SER A 780 -43.74 -36.79 50.29
C SER A 780 -44.83 -37.49 49.49
N ASP A 781 -46.09 -37.25 49.83
CA ASP A 781 -47.23 -37.74 49.06
C ASP A 781 -47.67 -36.76 47.95
N VAL A 782 -46.95 -35.63 47.80
CA VAL A 782 -47.26 -34.52 46.90
C VAL A 782 -46.11 -34.22 45.92
N TRP A 783 -44.85 -34.22 46.37
CA TRP A 783 -43.71 -33.76 45.58
C TRP A 783 -43.01 -34.91 44.83
N LEU A 784 -42.41 -34.60 43.67
CA LEU A 784 -41.72 -35.58 42.83
C LEU A 784 -40.51 -36.22 43.54
N VAL A 785 -39.74 -35.44 44.28
CA VAL A 785 -38.52 -35.91 44.98
C VAL A 785 -38.34 -35.14 46.29
N GLY A 786 -38.11 -35.84 47.40
CA GLY A 786 -37.85 -35.21 48.70
C GLY A 786 -39.13 -34.76 49.43
N GLU A 787 -38.94 -33.95 50.48
CA GLU A 787 -40.01 -33.44 51.36
C GLU A 787 -40.51 -32.05 50.96
N GLU A 788 -39.76 -31.33 50.12
CA GLU A 788 -39.99 -29.94 49.70
C GLU A 788 -40.12 -29.83 48.17
N PRO A 789 -40.82 -28.81 47.64
CA PRO A 789 -40.99 -28.64 46.20
C PRO A 789 -39.67 -28.33 45.49
N SER A 790 -39.50 -28.91 44.31
CA SER A 790 -38.37 -28.65 43.42
C SER A 790 -38.76 -27.86 42.17
N TYR A 791 -37.78 -27.36 41.43
CA TYR A 791 -38.03 -26.72 40.14
C TYR A 791 -38.72 -27.64 39.12
N ALA A 792 -38.58 -28.96 39.24
CA ALA A 792 -39.31 -29.91 38.39
C ALA A 792 -40.81 -29.96 38.73
N ASP A 793 -41.18 -29.79 40.01
CA ASP A 793 -42.58 -29.69 40.43
C ASP A 793 -43.23 -28.42 39.87
N LEU A 794 -42.51 -27.29 39.91
CA LEU A 794 -42.95 -26.02 39.32
C LEU A 794 -43.11 -26.12 37.79
N SER A 795 -42.18 -26.79 37.11
CA SER A 795 -42.29 -27.08 35.67
C SER A 795 -43.51 -27.96 35.37
N LEU A 796 -43.74 -29.01 36.17
CA LEU A 796 -44.89 -29.89 35.98
C LEU A 796 -46.22 -29.16 36.20
N PHE A 797 -46.29 -28.27 37.20
CA PHE A 797 -47.43 -27.39 37.40
C PHE A 797 -47.76 -26.59 36.13
N GLN A 798 -46.77 -25.91 35.55
CA GLN A 798 -46.95 -25.13 34.32
C GLN A 798 -47.35 -26.00 33.12
N ILE A 799 -46.73 -27.18 32.99
CA ILE A 799 -47.05 -28.13 31.92
C ILE A 799 -48.51 -28.59 32.04
N LEU A 800 -48.97 -28.96 33.22
CA LEU A 800 -50.36 -29.38 33.45
C LEU A 800 -51.34 -28.24 33.12
N ALA A 801 -51.05 -27.01 33.54
CA ALA A 801 -51.85 -25.84 33.18
C ALA A 801 -51.92 -25.65 31.64
N GLY A 802 -50.79 -25.77 30.95
CA GLY A 802 -50.72 -25.70 29.48
C GLY A 802 -51.49 -26.82 28.79
N LEU A 803 -51.37 -28.06 29.27
CA LEU A 803 -52.09 -29.21 28.73
C LEU A 803 -53.61 -29.13 28.98
N ARG A 804 -54.05 -28.55 30.11
CA ARG A 804 -55.48 -28.27 30.36
C ARG A 804 -56.04 -27.29 29.33
N HIS A 805 -55.23 -26.31 28.91
CA HIS A 805 -55.62 -25.36 27.88
C HIS A 805 -55.60 -25.96 26.47
N ALA A 806 -54.50 -26.61 26.09
CA ALA A 806 -54.28 -27.10 24.73
C ALA A 806 -55.05 -28.39 24.41
N PHE A 807 -55.25 -29.27 25.39
CA PHE A 807 -55.86 -30.60 25.20
C PHE A 807 -56.88 -30.94 26.31
N PRO A 808 -57.91 -30.11 26.53
CA PRO A 808 -58.76 -30.16 27.73
C PRO A 808 -59.40 -31.54 27.98
N GLU A 809 -59.97 -32.17 26.96
CA GLU A 809 -60.65 -33.47 27.10
C GLU A 809 -59.69 -34.61 27.46
N THR A 810 -58.53 -34.65 26.80
CA THR A 810 -57.51 -35.68 27.04
C THR A 810 -56.88 -35.49 28.41
N THR A 811 -56.57 -34.24 28.77
CA THR A 811 -56.00 -33.91 30.08
C THR A 811 -56.98 -34.27 31.20
N ALA A 812 -58.26 -33.94 31.09
CA ALA A 812 -59.27 -34.31 32.09
C ALA A 812 -59.37 -35.84 32.29
N THR A 813 -59.27 -36.60 31.19
CA THR A 813 -59.27 -38.08 31.26
C THR A 813 -58.04 -38.62 31.99
N LEU A 814 -56.86 -38.04 31.74
CA LEU A 814 -55.61 -38.45 32.39
C LEU A 814 -55.56 -38.05 33.87
N GLU A 815 -56.06 -36.87 34.22
CA GLU A 815 -56.14 -36.41 35.61
C GLU A 815 -57.08 -37.29 36.45
N ALA A 816 -58.20 -37.74 35.87
CA ALA A 816 -59.08 -38.71 36.52
C ALA A 816 -58.39 -40.07 36.76
N ALA A 817 -57.49 -40.50 35.87
CA ALA A 817 -56.73 -41.74 36.00
C ALA A 817 -55.52 -41.61 36.93
N HIS A 818 -54.96 -40.41 37.09
CA HIS A 818 -53.73 -40.13 37.83
C HIS A 818 -53.92 -38.95 38.81
N PRO A 819 -54.71 -39.11 39.89
CA PRO A 819 -55.09 -38.01 40.78
C PRO A 819 -53.91 -37.37 41.53
N ARG A 820 -52.74 -38.02 41.61
CA ARG A 820 -51.54 -37.42 42.23
C ARG A 820 -51.00 -36.23 41.44
N LEU A 821 -51.18 -36.22 40.12
CA LEU A 821 -50.76 -35.09 39.27
C LEU A 821 -51.58 -33.84 39.59
N THR A 822 -52.90 -34.00 39.77
CA THR A 822 -53.78 -32.92 40.21
C THR A 822 -53.41 -32.41 41.59
N ARG A 823 -53.11 -33.32 42.54
CA ARG A 823 -52.67 -32.93 43.89
C ARG A 823 -51.37 -32.12 43.89
N LEU A 824 -50.37 -32.52 43.09
CA LEU A 824 -49.14 -31.75 42.93
C LEU A 824 -49.44 -30.37 42.34
N HIS A 825 -50.22 -30.30 41.26
CA HIS A 825 -50.60 -29.04 40.64
C HIS A 825 -51.26 -28.10 41.65
N ASP A 826 -52.24 -28.60 42.41
CA ASP A 826 -53.02 -27.82 43.37
C ASP A 826 -52.21 -27.41 44.61
N ALA A 827 -51.12 -28.12 44.93
CA ALA A 827 -50.20 -27.75 46.00
C ALA A 827 -49.19 -26.67 45.60
N VAL A 828 -48.88 -26.55 44.30
CA VAL A 828 -48.06 -25.46 43.76
C VAL A 828 -48.89 -24.18 43.53
N ALA A 829 -50.17 -24.33 43.15
CA ALA A 829 -51.12 -23.25 42.91
C ALA A 829 -51.49 -22.47 44.18
#